data_AF-A0A6E8W4E8-F1
#
_entry.id   AF-A0A6E8W4E8-F1
#
_cell.length_a   1.000
_cell.length_b   1.000
_cell.length_c   1.000
_cell.angle_alpha   90.00
_cell.angle_beta   90.00
_cell.angle_gamma   90.00
#
_symmetry.space_group_name_H-M   'P 1'
#
loop_
_entity.id
_entity.type
_entity.pdbx_description
1 polymer ?
#
loop_
_entity_poly.entity_id
_entity_poly.type
_entity_poly.pdbx_seq_one_letter_code
_entity_poly.pdbx_strand_id
1 'polypeptide(L)'
;MDIEARHSELRTRLDVLGFGHPLPLSAIGIVSAILDDLIQTSEKLKCANQRIEQLHQEKSAWELGVEPYKCDNSRLLAECNALHLELIKQQDKHILANTELRSRVRSLQADKKQLEEKCLAAECKIRELQTGSSESVKSRKDTANKQRKPFISTVRAGTFYQPPKCCEQGGMQQPGGMPPTCRCPCNQMKQVDVLHEVERLRVETQNQQGVIDALKNQVNSRDREIQRLGALFAGGRPAAALAKDCCYRDVNELGHDVATLQQEKLSLQQTLTEAQQTQERTARKLSRLSEKNQQLEKELREFESAAIKLESEANRKMLEHDRKNSDLQVKLQQSQVRVRELESLLELCGPGAGKIPPLSDSSISSSPCPSDAMLQTALQQATDEKRLLYKQLNELKDREQSLLADFEKVKTKYTRLKQKHAALEQTQHHQPVSSSAESQVELQSLQYRCSELEEKLRHTKQERDRYSSDAERQRTIVSQLKRESVEKDHELAELKNELHAQRKSNRPSTASQGGGGRLRTADSHGSGQSSLSVQAAIHRIERERDAAKSEVRQLEQERDALREKLKLSTRSQQDAVAKHENAIAEYSGRVATLEAEKRDLQGGQSAAQMKVKLLKEESRELQARVKELEESYSKLKLSYSQMKILHEQTERALAQHQQRLLSTETQLGTAESKLQRVDSTVEDAQNEVGRLKGEISLLRASNASLVREKDKLLMDLDKKTENLYAAEAEIAELKAKRKELKSTIDRMQQKLDNVSTDNIHKESTLRSVSTETDTLKQQMATLKRKNDNASTENGRLSNELTDALAELTLTKRQLKDSQQEVERMKTQLREYVQEMQRAEELLLEKERERESMLERFKSLSEGVNVLETSNHTLEAETSEARKLLQEAEERIATLEELTNEREQNIRECEHQINELSASLAAAESELEALREENKALALDLEATKELCGKLDLQKDKLQAELEEHSNIREQLAREKGTLQRELTLTRTGDRAAVDGLQELLTASRADLEQHRLALAQQQQETEKLRTEVDALRSRMADEQDKARRSEALASEYGVQLQELRRQLTDERFALMRSRAGESQTEREDIHHEDEGDDGDDDDCNRYSTM
;
A
#
# COMPACT_ATOMS: atom_id res chain seq x y z
N MET A 1 27.48 -8.80 -44.73
CA MET A 1 26.80 -8.94 -46.03
C MET A 1 27.88 -9.14 -47.07
N ASP A 2 27.79 -10.22 -47.86
CA ASP A 2 28.81 -10.57 -48.84
C ASP A 2 28.97 -9.45 -49.90
N ILE A 3 30.17 -9.27 -50.46
CA ILE A 3 30.44 -8.15 -51.39
C ILE A 3 29.55 -8.25 -52.63
N GLU A 4 29.28 -9.46 -53.08
CA GLU A 4 28.38 -9.76 -54.20
C GLU A 4 26.92 -9.40 -53.87
N ALA A 5 26.47 -9.64 -52.64
CA ALA A 5 25.14 -9.26 -52.19
C ALA A 5 24.97 -7.73 -52.16
N ARG A 6 25.97 -7.00 -51.63
CA ARG A 6 25.98 -5.52 -51.64
C ARG A 6 26.03 -4.94 -53.05
N HIS A 7 26.79 -5.56 -53.95
CA HIS A 7 26.84 -5.17 -55.35
C HIS A 7 25.45 -5.32 -56.01
N SER A 8 24.80 -6.47 -55.81
CA SER A 8 23.48 -6.74 -56.36
C SER A 8 22.42 -5.77 -55.83
N GLU A 9 22.44 -5.47 -54.52
CA GLU A 9 21.51 -4.52 -53.91
C GLU A 9 21.71 -3.11 -54.45
N LEU A 10 22.95 -2.60 -54.46
CA LEU A 10 23.24 -1.27 -54.98
C LEU A 10 22.91 -1.16 -56.48
N ARG A 11 23.14 -2.22 -57.24
CA ARG A 11 22.77 -2.30 -58.66
C ARG A 11 21.26 -2.17 -58.85
N THR A 12 20.46 -2.93 -58.10
CA THR A 12 18.99 -2.84 -58.18
C THR A 12 18.47 -1.44 -57.83
N ARG A 13 19.04 -0.78 -56.81
CA ARG A 13 18.67 0.60 -56.45
C ARG A 13 19.00 1.60 -57.55
N LEU A 14 20.17 1.47 -58.18
CA LEU A 14 20.58 2.32 -59.30
C LEU A 14 19.72 2.07 -60.55
N ASP A 15 19.32 0.83 -60.81
CA ASP A 15 18.39 0.48 -61.90
C ASP A 15 17.02 1.14 -61.73
N VAL A 16 16.46 1.13 -60.52
CA VAL A 16 15.20 1.82 -60.21
C VAL A 16 15.29 3.33 -60.46
N LEU A 17 16.47 3.91 -60.24
CA LEU A 17 16.76 5.32 -60.51
C LEU A 17 17.16 5.60 -61.97
N GLY A 18 17.17 4.58 -62.83
CA GLY A 18 17.47 4.70 -64.27
C GLY A 18 18.96 4.70 -64.63
N PHE A 19 19.86 4.42 -63.69
CA PHE A 19 21.31 4.39 -63.93
C PHE A 19 21.80 3.03 -64.44
N GLY A 20 21.58 2.74 -65.73
CA GLY A 20 21.87 1.46 -66.42
C GLY A 20 23.34 1.02 -66.60
N HIS A 21 24.32 1.80 -66.12
CA HIS A 21 25.74 1.56 -66.42
C HIS A 21 26.34 0.42 -65.57
N PRO A 22 27.27 -0.40 -66.11
CA PRO A 22 27.90 -1.48 -65.36
C PRO A 22 28.67 -0.93 -64.15
N LEU A 23 28.40 -1.49 -62.96
CA LEU A 23 29.03 -1.08 -61.70
C LEU A 23 30.24 -1.98 -61.40
N PRO A 24 31.48 -1.48 -61.40
CA PRO A 24 32.64 -2.27 -61.00
C PRO A 24 32.64 -2.51 -59.48
N LEU A 25 33.10 -3.69 -59.04
CA LEU A 25 33.14 -4.08 -57.63
C LEU A 25 33.94 -3.10 -56.74
N SER A 26 34.99 -2.50 -57.29
CA SER A 26 35.82 -1.50 -56.60
C SER A 26 35.09 -0.18 -56.32
N ALA A 27 33.99 0.11 -57.02
CA ALA A 27 33.26 1.38 -56.91
C ALA A 27 32.04 1.32 -55.97
N ILE A 28 31.69 0.15 -55.44
CA ILE A 28 30.49 -0.06 -54.61
C ILE A 28 30.47 0.92 -53.42
N GLY A 29 31.58 1.08 -52.71
CA GLY A 29 31.63 1.93 -51.52
C GLY A 29 31.35 3.40 -51.83
N ILE A 30 31.94 3.93 -52.89
CA ILE A 30 31.78 5.34 -53.29
C ILE A 30 30.37 5.59 -53.84
N VAL A 31 29.88 4.69 -54.71
CA VAL A 31 28.56 4.86 -55.34
C VAL A 31 27.42 4.69 -54.31
N SER A 32 27.57 3.78 -53.33
CA SER A 32 26.61 3.67 -52.23
C SER A 32 26.56 4.96 -51.41
N ALA A 33 27.72 5.50 -51.02
CA ALA A 33 27.78 6.72 -50.23
C ALA A 33 27.15 7.92 -50.95
N ILE A 34 27.45 8.09 -52.24
CA ILE A 34 26.86 9.17 -53.05
C ILE A 34 25.33 9.01 -53.15
N LEU A 35 24.85 7.77 -53.32
CA LEU A 35 23.42 7.51 -53.43
C LEU A 35 22.69 7.79 -52.11
N ASP A 36 23.26 7.36 -50.99
CA ASP A 36 22.70 7.61 -49.65
C ASP A 36 22.69 9.11 -49.33
N ASP A 37 23.76 9.84 -49.68
CA ASP A 37 23.81 11.30 -49.55
C ASP A 37 22.76 12.00 -50.43
N LEU A 38 22.54 11.52 -51.66
CA LEU A 38 21.53 12.08 -52.57
C LEU A 38 20.11 11.86 -52.05
N ILE A 39 19.83 10.67 -51.50
CA ILE A 39 18.53 10.36 -50.88
C ILE A 39 18.32 11.27 -49.66
N GLN A 40 19.31 11.36 -48.78
CA GLN A 40 19.21 12.17 -47.57
C GLN A 40 19.04 13.66 -47.89
N THR A 41 19.74 14.19 -48.89
CA THR A 41 19.58 15.59 -49.33
C THR A 41 18.22 15.84 -49.96
N SER A 42 17.69 14.91 -50.76
CA SER A 42 16.34 14.99 -51.33
C SER A 42 15.25 14.97 -50.25
N GLU A 43 15.37 14.12 -49.23
CA GLU A 43 14.44 14.08 -48.09
C GLU A 43 14.49 15.38 -47.28
N LYS A 44 15.69 15.88 -46.99
CA LYS A 44 15.87 17.18 -46.31
C LYS A 44 15.24 18.33 -47.09
N LEU A 45 15.38 18.33 -48.42
CA LEU A 45 14.75 19.34 -49.29
C LEU A 45 13.22 19.25 -49.27
N LYS A 46 12.67 18.03 -49.28
CA LYS A 46 11.22 17.81 -49.18
C LYS A 46 10.66 18.31 -47.86
N CYS A 47 11.33 18.02 -46.75
CA CYS A 47 10.98 18.54 -45.42
C CYS A 47 11.08 20.07 -45.36
N ALA A 48 12.12 20.67 -45.96
CA ALA A 48 12.27 22.12 -46.02
C ALA A 48 11.13 22.79 -46.80
N ASN A 49 10.73 22.22 -47.96
CA ASN A 49 9.61 22.73 -48.74
C ASN A 49 8.28 22.67 -47.99
N GLN A 50 8.01 21.57 -47.28
CA GLN A 50 6.80 21.46 -46.44
C GLN A 50 6.80 22.51 -45.32
N ARG A 51 7.96 22.79 -44.73
CA ARG A 51 8.07 23.83 -43.70
C ARG A 51 7.85 25.23 -44.28
N ILE A 52 8.34 25.50 -45.49
CA ILE A 52 8.10 26.76 -46.20
C ILE A 52 6.60 26.95 -46.49
N GLU A 53 5.89 25.92 -46.95
CA GLU A 53 4.45 25.98 -47.16
C GLU A 53 3.67 26.28 -45.87
N GLN A 54 4.05 25.64 -44.76
CA GLN A 54 3.47 25.94 -43.43
C GLN A 54 3.72 27.39 -43.02
N LEU A 55 4.95 27.90 -43.20
CA LEU A 55 5.28 29.28 -42.89
C LEU A 55 4.50 30.27 -43.77
N HIS A 56 4.21 29.93 -45.03
CA HIS A 56 3.33 30.75 -45.89
C HIS A 56 1.88 30.77 -45.41
N GLN A 57 1.36 29.64 -44.94
CA GLN A 57 0.01 29.58 -44.34
C GLN A 57 -0.05 30.37 -43.03
N GLU A 58 0.94 30.19 -42.15
CA GLU A 58 1.08 30.96 -40.91
C GLU A 58 1.15 32.46 -41.22
N LYS A 59 2.00 32.88 -42.17
CA LYS A 59 2.12 34.28 -42.61
C LYS A 59 0.76 34.84 -43.07
N SER A 60 0.03 34.08 -43.89
CA SER A 60 -1.28 34.52 -44.40
C SER A 60 -2.29 34.69 -43.25
N ALA A 61 -2.28 33.79 -42.26
CA ALA A 61 -3.11 33.90 -41.06
C ALA A 61 -2.74 35.10 -40.18
N TRP A 62 -1.44 35.39 -40.03
CA TRP A 62 -0.97 36.60 -39.34
C TRP A 62 -1.38 37.88 -40.07
N GLU A 63 -1.25 37.93 -41.40
CA GLU A 63 -1.69 39.07 -42.21
C GLU A 63 -3.20 39.33 -42.06
N LEU A 64 -4.00 38.26 -42.06
CA LEU A 64 -5.44 38.32 -41.78
C LEU A 64 -5.75 38.81 -40.36
N GLY A 65 -5.01 38.36 -39.35
CA GLY A 65 -5.19 38.77 -37.96
C GLY A 65 -4.84 40.25 -37.70
N VAL A 66 -3.94 40.83 -38.50
CA VAL A 66 -3.51 42.23 -38.35
C VAL A 66 -4.44 43.22 -39.09
N GLU A 67 -5.21 42.76 -40.08
CA GLU A 67 -6.06 43.62 -40.91
C GLU A 67 -7.11 44.46 -40.14
N PRO A 68 -7.79 43.93 -39.11
CA PRO A 68 -8.71 44.72 -38.28
C PRO A 68 -8.01 45.87 -37.54
N TYR A 69 -6.76 45.66 -37.11
CA TYR A 69 -5.97 46.69 -36.43
C TYR A 69 -5.50 47.76 -37.41
N LYS A 70 -5.21 47.42 -38.66
CA LYS A 70 -4.92 48.42 -39.71
C LYS A 70 -6.15 49.27 -40.01
N CYS A 71 -7.33 48.66 -40.09
CA CYS A 71 -8.59 49.38 -40.29
C CYS A 71 -8.87 50.34 -39.12
N ASP A 72 -8.66 49.88 -37.88
CA ASP A 72 -8.81 50.71 -36.68
C ASP A 72 -7.80 51.85 -36.60
N ASN A 73 -6.53 51.59 -36.87
CA ASN A 73 -5.52 52.64 -36.90
C ASN A 73 -5.87 53.68 -37.98
N SER A 74 -6.39 53.25 -39.12
CA SER A 74 -6.86 54.17 -40.17
C SER A 74 -8.06 55.01 -39.70
N ARG A 75 -9.02 54.41 -38.98
CA ARG A 75 -10.17 55.12 -38.41
C ARG A 75 -9.77 56.08 -37.29
N LEU A 76 -8.93 55.63 -36.36
CA LEU A 76 -8.41 56.46 -35.27
C LEU A 76 -7.56 57.62 -35.78
N LEU A 77 -6.75 57.41 -36.83
CA LEU A 77 -6.05 58.50 -37.50
C LEU A 77 -7.03 59.51 -38.10
N ALA A 78 -8.11 59.05 -38.73
CA ALA A 78 -9.15 59.95 -39.25
C ALA A 78 -9.86 60.74 -38.13
N GLU A 79 -10.21 60.09 -37.02
CA GLU A 79 -10.80 60.73 -35.84
C GLU A 79 -9.83 61.72 -35.17
N CYS A 80 -8.57 61.34 -35.02
CA CYS A 80 -7.52 62.19 -34.44
C CYS A 80 -7.28 63.43 -35.31
N ASN A 81 -7.27 63.27 -36.63
CA ASN A 81 -7.19 64.40 -37.57
C ASN A 81 -8.44 65.29 -37.49
N ALA A 82 -9.63 64.72 -37.35
CA ALA A 82 -10.87 65.48 -37.20
C ALA A 82 -10.90 66.27 -35.88
N LEU A 83 -10.47 65.67 -34.77
CA LEU A 83 -10.35 66.33 -33.48
C LEU A 83 -9.29 67.44 -33.50
N HIS A 84 -8.16 67.21 -34.17
CA HIS A 84 -7.13 68.23 -34.34
C HIS A 84 -7.66 69.44 -35.12
N LEU A 85 -8.41 69.21 -36.19
CA LEU A 85 -9.09 70.27 -36.94
C LEU A 85 -10.12 71.02 -36.09
N GLU A 86 -10.88 70.33 -35.24
CA GLU A 86 -11.83 70.97 -34.33
C GLU A 86 -11.11 71.80 -33.26
N LEU A 87 -9.99 71.32 -32.72
CA LEU A 87 -9.16 72.07 -31.78
C LEU A 87 -8.66 73.38 -32.39
N ILE A 88 -8.17 73.34 -33.64
CA ILE A 88 -7.75 74.52 -34.39
C ILE A 88 -8.92 75.50 -34.54
N LYS A 89 -10.11 75.01 -34.94
CA LYS A 89 -11.31 75.86 -35.05
C LYS A 89 -11.69 76.52 -33.72
N GLN A 90 -11.60 75.81 -32.61
CA GLN A 90 -11.88 76.37 -31.29
C GLN A 90 -10.82 77.40 -30.90
N GLN A 91 -9.54 77.15 -31.20
CA GLN A 91 -8.46 78.11 -30.99
C GLN A 91 -8.69 79.40 -31.80
N ASP A 92 -9.10 79.30 -33.06
CA ASP A 92 -9.44 80.46 -33.89
C ASP A 92 -10.64 81.25 -33.33
N LYS A 93 -11.69 80.54 -32.88
CA LYS A 93 -12.83 81.18 -32.19
C LYS A 93 -12.38 81.91 -30.92
N HIS A 94 -11.50 81.32 -30.12
CA HIS A 94 -10.95 81.95 -28.92
C HIS A 94 -10.09 83.18 -29.26
N ILE A 95 -9.26 83.11 -30.31
CA ILE A 95 -8.47 84.25 -30.78
C ILE A 95 -9.40 85.38 -31.23
N LEU A 96 -10.43 85.09 -32.03
CA LEU A 96 -11.42 86.07 -32.46
C LEU A 96 -12.12 86.73 -31.26
N ALA A 97 -12.63 85.94 -30.31
CA ALA A 97 -13.25 86.47 -29.10
C ALA A 97 -12.28 87.33 -28.27
N ASN A 98 -11.00 86.95 -28.17
CA ASN A 98 -9.98 87.73 -27.47
C ASN A 98 -9.69 89.06 -28.18
N THR A 99 -9.63 89.06 -29.51
CA THR A 99 -9.46 90.29 -30.30
C THR A 99 -10.64 91.24 -30.16
N GLU A 100 -11.87 90.70 -30.11
CA GLU A 100 -13.10 91.46 -29.89
C GLU A 100 -13.12 92.07 -28.48
N LEU A 101 -12.80 91.28 -27.45
CA LEU A 101 -12.67 91.77 -26.07
C LEU A 101 -11.59 92.85 -25.94
N ARG A 102 -10.43 92.68 -26.58
CA ARG A 102 -9.37 93.71 -26.62
C ARG A 102 -9.84 94.99 -27.32
N SER A 103 -10.62 94.85 -28.39
CA SER A 103 -11.25 95.99 -29.07
C SER A 103 -12.23 96.71 -28.15
N ARG A 104 -13.07 95.95 -27.42
CA ARG A 104 -14.02 96.49 -26.44
C ARG A 104 -13.32 97.20 -25.28
N VAL A 105 -12.22 96.65 -24.78
CA VAL A 105 -11.38 97.29 -23.74
C VAL A 105 -10.82 98.61 -24.26
N ARG A 106 -10.31 98.67 -25.50
CA ARG A 106 -9.82 99.92 -26.09
C ARG A 106 -10.94 100.96 -26.24
N SER A 107 -12.14 100.54 -26.68
CA SER A 107 -13.32 101.42 -26.75
C SER A 107 -13.69 101.98 -25.38
N LEU A 108 -13.78 101.11 -24.36
CA LEU A 108 -14.11 101.53 -23.00
C LEU A 108 -13.01 102.41 -22.38
N GLN A 109 -11.74 102.20 -22.74
CA GLN A 109 -10.64 103.09 -22.33
C GLN A 109 -10.75 104.47 -22.99
N ALA A 110 -11.17 104.55 -24.26
CA ALA A 110 -11.43 105.81 -24.93
C ALA A 110 -12.63 106.54 -24.29
N ASP A 111 -13.73 105.83 -24.02
CA ASP A 111 -14.91 106.38 -23.34
C ASP A 111 -14.56 106.86 -21.92
N LYS A 112 -13.75 106.08 -21.17
CA LYS A 112 -13.23 106.46 -19.87
C LYS A 112 -12.41 107.75 -19.96
N LYS A 113 -11.50 107.87 -20.93
CA LYS A 113 -10.71 109.08 -21.14
C LYS A 113 -11.59 110.28 -21.45
N GLN A 114 -12.60 110.11 -22.30
CA GLN A 114 -13.55 111.17 -22.63
C GLN A 114 -14.39 111.59 -21.41
N LEU A 115 -14.77 110.64 -20.55
CA LEU A 115 -15.46 110.91 -19.28
C LEU A 115 -14.54 111.61 -18.28
N GLU A 116 -13.27 111.21 -18.18
CA GLU A 116 -12.26 111.89 -17.36
C GLU A 116 -12.04 113.33 -17.83
N GLU A 117 -11.96 113.57 -19.14
CA GLU A 117 -11.88 114.92 -19.72
C GLU A 117 -13.14 115.75 -19.40
N LYS A 118 -14.33 115.15 -19.44
CA LYS A 118 -15.59 115.80 -19.03
C LYS A 118 -15.64 116.08 -17.53
N CYS A 119 -15.16 115.16 -16.70
CA CYS A 119 -15.05 115.35 -15.25
C CYS A 119 -14.04 116.45 -14.92
N LEU A 120 -12.87 116.48 -15.57
CA LEU A 120 -11.89 117.55 -15.45
C LEU A 120 -12.47 118.90 -15.91
N ALA A 121 -13.22 118.93 -17.02
CA ALA A 121 -13.90 120.14 -17.47
C ALA A 121 -14.97 120.61 -16.47
N ALA A 122 -15.73 119.67 -15.87
CA ALA A 122 -16.70 119.96 -14.82
C ALA A 122 -16.00 120.44 -13.53
N GLU A 123 -14.87 119.86 -13.14
CA GLU A 123 -14.03 120.31 -12.03
C GLU A 123 -13.44 121.69 -12.27
N CYS A 124 -12.96 121.98 -13.49
CA CYS A 124 -12.50 123.32 -13.86
C CYS A 124 -13.65 124.32 -13.80
N LYS A 125 -14.86 123.94 -14.23
CA LYS A 125 -16.06 124.78 -14.12
C LYS A 125 -16.51 125.00 -12.67
N ILE A 126 -16.36 123.98 -11.81
CA ILE A 126 -16.55 124.10 -10.35
C ILE A 126 -15.48 125.03 -9.77
N ARG A 127 -14.21 124.92 -10.18
CA ARG A 127 -13.16 125.84 -9.76
C ARG A 127 -13.41 127.27 -10.24
N GLU A 128 -13.89 127.47 -11.47
CA GLU A 128 -14.30 128.78 -11.99
C GLU A 128 -15.44 129.39 -11.17
N LEU A 129 -16.45 128.58 -10.81
CA LEU A 129 -17.54 128.98 -9.90
C LEU A 129 -17.05 129.23 -8.46
N GLN A 130 -16.00 128.53 -7.99
CA GLN A 130 -15.33 128.77 -6.71
C GLN A 130 -14.43 130.03 -6.74
N THR A 131 -13.82 130.36 -7.89
CA THR A 131 -12.99 131.57 -8.09
C THR A 131 -13.79 132.79 -8.51
N GLY A 132 -15.05 132.63 -8.92
CA GLY A 132 -16.04 133.70 -9.07
C GLY A 132 -16.54 134.26 -7.73
N SER A 133 -16.03 133.75 -6.61
CA SER A 133 -16.33 134.20 -5.25
C SER A 133 -15.05 134.51 -4.46
N SER A 134 -14.22 135.44 -4.96
CA SER A 134 -13.48 136.40 -4.12
C SER A 134 -12.59 137.27 -5.00
N GLU A 135 -13.03 138.49 -5.26
CA GLU A 135 -12.12 139.59 -5.58
C GLU A 135 -11.16 139.85 -4.41
N SER A 136 -9.99 140.37 -4.78
CA SER A 136 -8.95 141.02 -3.96
C SER A 136 -7.88 140.08 -3.36
N VAL A 137 -6.55 140.31 -3.48
CA VAL A 137 -5.80 141.45 -4.04
C VAL A 137 -4.28 141.12 -4.03
N LYS A 138 -3.55 141.48 -5.11
CA LYS A 138 -2.12 141.93 -5.21
C LYS A 138 -0.98 140.91 -4.85
N SER A 139 0.25 140.91 -5.40
CA SER A 139 1.03 141.76 -6.34
C SER A 139 2.51 141.25 -6.41
N ARG A 140 3.24 141.56 -7.52
CA ARG A 140 4.72 141.61 -7.78
C ARG A 140 5.44 140.31 -8.22
N LYS A 141 6.00 140.21 -9.46
CA LYS A 141 7.30 140.74 -10.03
C LYS A 141 8.53 140.01 -9.46
N ASP A 142 9.57 139.53 -10.18
CA ASP A 142 10.25 139.91 -11.43
C ASP A 142 11.15 138.78 -12.01
N THR A 143 11.34 138.82 -13.34
CA THR A 143 12.50 138.48 -14.24
C THR A 143 13.55 137.38 -13.97
N ALA A 144 13.65 136.46 -14.94
CA ALA A 144 14.82 135.93 -15.69
C ALA A 144 16.10 135.41 -14.98
N ASN A 145 16.42 134.12 -15.14
CA ASN A 145 17.79 133.67 -15.45
C ASN A 145 17.91 132.25 -16.06
N LYS A 146 19.04 132.04 -16.72
CA LYS A 146 19.41 131.01 -17.70
C LYS A 146 19.56 129.58 -17.17
N GLN A 147 19.44 128.66 -18.13
CA GLN A 147 19.95 127.28 -18.20
C GLN A 147 21.08 126.93 -17.22
N ARG A 148 20.88 125.86 -16.44
CA ARG A 148 21.92 124.92 -15.98
C ARG A 148 21.29 123.55 -15.72
N LYS A 149 21.96 122.48 -16.20
CA LYS A 149 21.66 121.06 -15.94
C LYS A 149 21.72 120.73 -14.44
N PRO A 150 21.09 119.64 -13.99
CA PRO A 150 21.69 118.71 -13.02
C PRO A 150 21.70 117.29 -13.62
N PHE A 151 22.78 116.52 -13.70
CA PHE A 151 23.71 115.98 -12.69
C PHE A 151 23.02 115.17 -11.58
N ILE A 152 23.20 113.85 -11.68
CA ILE A 152 22.83 112.82 -10.71
C ILE A 152 23.83 112.88 -9.55
N SER A 153 23.34 113.03 -8.31
CA SER A 153 24.14 112.87 -7.08
C SER A 153 23.40 111.98 -6.10
N THR A 154 24.15 111.00 -5.61
CA THR A 154 23.95 110.09 -4.47
C THR A 154 23.45 110.78 -3.19
N VAL A 155 22.65 110.07 -2.36
CA VAL A 155 22.90 109.68 -0.94
C VAL A 155 21.61 109.23 -0.20
N ARG A 156 21.79 108.26 0.71
CA ARG A 156 20.89 107.55 1.64
C ARG A 156 20.08 108.40 2.65
N ALA A 157 19.02 107.78 3.22
CA ALA A 157 18.66 107.71 4.66
C ALA A 157 17.58 106.59 4.82
N GLY A 158 17.40 105.79 5.87
CA GLY A 158 17.89 105.77 7.25
C GLY A 158 16.71 105.55 8.25
N THR A 159 16.66 104.36 8.87
CA THR A 159 16.26 104.03 10.28
C THR A 159 14.84 104.28 10.86
N PHE A 160 14.29 103.18 11.44
CA PHE A 160 13.57 102.95 12.72
C PHE A 160 12.46 103.90 13.24
N TYR A 161 11.30 103.30 13.61
CA TYR A 161 10.55 103.61 14.85
C TYR A 161 9.70 102.40 15.32
N GLN A 162 9.80 102.04 16.61
CA GLN A 162 8.97 101.07 17.36
C GLN A 162 7.76 101.77 18.03
N PRO A 163 6.64 101.07 18.29
CA PRO A 163 5.70 101.42 19.36
C PRO A 163 5.88 100.54 20.62
N PRO A 164 5.48 101.02 21.81
CA PRO A 164 5.98 100.54 23.09
C PRO A 164 5.26 99.29 23.63
N LYS A 165 6.06 98.44 24.29
CA LYS A 165 5.65 97.25 25.03
C LYS A 165 4.94 97.65 26.33
N CYS A 166 3.69 97.23 26.51
CA CYS A 166 3.05 97.18 27.82
C CYS A 166 2.94 95.71 28.22
N CYS A 167 3.74 95.32 29.22
CA CYS A 167 3.77 94.02 29.91
C CYS A 167 4.54 92.88 29.20
N GLU A 168 5.87 92.87 29.34
CA GLU A 168 6.71 91.67 29.22
C GLU A 168 7.36 91.39 30.58
N GLN A 169 7.17 90.17 31.10
CA GLN A 169 8.04 89.37 31.99
C GLN A 169 7.13 88.25 32.53
N GLY A 170 7.40 86.96 32.48
CA GLY A 170 8.59 86.17 32.17
C GLY A 170 8.38 84.83 32.92
N GLY A 171 8.90 83.72 32.38
CA GLY A 171 9.10 82.50 33.19
C GLY A 171 8.06 81.37 33.06
N MET A 172 8.45 80.38 32.25
CA MET A 172 8.31 78.92 32.40
C MET A 172 7.37 78.29 33.46
N GLN A 173 6.72 77.21 32.98
CA GLN A 173 6.11 76.04 33.63
C GLN A 173 4.61 76.07 34.01
N GLN A 174 3.93 74.99 33.59
CA GLN A 174 2.54 74.56 33.81
C GLN A 174 2.18 74.41 35.32
N PRO A 175 0.95 73.99 35.72
CA PRO A 175 -0.40 74.15 35.16
C PRO A 175 -1.42 74.68 36.22
N GLY A 176 -2.56 75.18 35.75
CA GLY A 176 -3.80 75.23 36.54
C GLY A 176 -4.10 76.54 37.27
N GLY A 177 -5.25 77.13 36.94
CA GLY A 177 -5.89 78.22 37.69
C GLY A 177 -5.93 79.56 36.94
N MET A 178 -7.13 79.94 36.46
CA MET A 178 -7.47 81.35 36.18
C MET A 178 -7.12 82.21 37.40
N PRO A 179 -6.68 83.49 37.30
CA PRO A 179 -7.40 84.63 36.65
C PRO A 179 -6.41 85.77 36.22
N PRO A 180 -6.75 87.08 36.11
CA PRO A 180 -8.01 87.78 35.83
C PRO A 180 -7.96 88.62 34.54
N THR A 181 -9.14 88.85 33.96
CA THR A 181 -9.44 89.83 32.92
C THR A 181 -8.92 91.24 33.26
N CYS A 182 -7.87 91.68 32.56
CA CYS A 182 -7.51 93.10 32.48
C CYS A 182 -8.56 93.82 31.63
N ARG A 183 -9.18 94.86 32.20
CA ARG A 183 -10.26 95.66 31.61
C ARG A 183 -9.73 96.85 30.79
N CYS A 184 -8.72 96.64 29.93
CA CYS A 184 -8.23 97.66 28.98
C CYS A 184 -8.98 97.60 27.63
N PRO A 185 -9.12 98.71 26.89
CA PRO A 185 -9.60 98.72 25.50
C PRO A 185 -8.73 97.92 24.51
N CYS A 186 -7.54 97.50 24.92
CA CYS A 186 -6.57 96.79 24.10
C CYS A 186 -6.94 95.31 23.79
N ASN A 187 -7.93 94.74 24.48
CA ASN A 187 -8.41 93.37 24.22
C ASN A 187 -9.65 93.31 23.29
N GLN A 188 -10.36 94.42 23.06
CA GLN A 188 -11.54 94.42 22.15
C GLN A 188 -11.15 94.46 20.67
N MET A 189 -10.12 95.23 20.28
CA MET A 189 -9.61 95.19 18.89
C MET A 189 -9.05 93.81 18.54
N LYS A 190 -8.29 93.17 19.45
CA LYS A 190 -7.76 91.82 19.22
C LYS A 190 -8.86 90.77 19.08
N GLN A 191 -10.00 90.93 19.75
CA GLN A 191 -11.12 89.98 19.60
C GLN A 191 -11.85 90.15 18.26
N VAL A 192 -11.99 91.39 17.76
CA VAL A 192 -12.58 91.66 16.44
C VAL A 192 -11.63 91.27 15.31
N ASP A 193 -10.33 91.53 15.44
CA ASP A 193 -9.32 91.13 14.45
C ASP A 193 -9.17 89.61 14.40
N VAL A 194 -9.23 88.92 15.55
CA VAL A 194 -9.23 87.45 15.60
C VAL A 194 -10.53 86.88 15.02
N LEU A 195 -11.69 87.51 15.22
CA LEU A 195 -12.94 87.07 14.61
C LEU A 195 -12.94 87.25 13.08
N HIS A 196 -12.43 88.38 12.57
CA HIS A 196 -12.27 88.58 11.12
C HIS A 196 -11.24 87.64 10.52
N GLU A 197 -10.16 87.33 11.25
CA GLU A 197 -9.15 86.37 10.80
C GLU A 197 -9.70 84.93 10.81
N VAL A 198 -10.53 84.56 11.80
CA VAL A 198 -11.24 83.28 11.82
C VAL A 198 -12.26 83.20 10.67
N GLU A 199 -12.98 84.28 10.37
CA GLU A 199 -13.92 84.35 9.24
C GLU A 199 -13.18 84.22 7.90
N ARG A 200 -12.05 84.94 7.75
CA ARG A 200 -11.17 84.87 6.58
C ARG A 200 -10.62 83.46 6.38
N LEU A 201 -10.09 82.84 7.44
CA LEU A 201 -9.58 81.48 7.41
C LEU A 201 -10.70 80.47 7.14
N ARG A 202 -11.94 80.69 7.62
CA ARG A 202 -13.09 79.85 7.28
C ARG A 202 -13.43 79.92 5.79
N VAL A 203 -13.49 81.11 5.21
CA VAL A 203 -13.73 81.31 3.77
C VAL A 203 -12.60 80.69 2.95
N GLU A 204 -11.35 80.86 3.38
CA GLU A 204 -10.18 80.28 2.71
C GLU A 204 -10.19 78.75 2.79
N THR A 205 -10.55 78.17 3.94
CA THR A 205 -10.72 76.71 4.10
C THR A 205 -11.87 76.20 3.25
N GLN A 206 -12.97 76.94 3.13
CA GLN A 206 -14.12 76.56 2.30
C GLN A 206 -13.79 76.62 0.80
N ASN A 207 -13.00 77.61 0.38
CA ASN A 207 -12.47 77.69 -0.99
C ASN A 207 -11.49 76.55 -1.29
N GLN A 208 -10.57 76.25 -0.36
CA GLN A 208 -9.66 75.11 -0.49
C GLN A 208 -10.42 73.78 -0.56
N GLN A 209 -11.49 73.63 0.23
CA GLN A 209 -12.37 72.47 0.17
C GLN A 209 -13.06 72.34 -1.19
N GLY A 210 -13.55 73.45 -1.76
CA GLY A 210 -14.12 73.47 -3.12
C GLY A 210 -13.11 73.07 -4.21
N VAL A 211 -11.85 73.50 -4.08
CA VAL A 211 -10.77 73.09 -4.98
C VAL A 211 -10.44 71.60 -4.83
N ILE A 212 -10.36 71.10 -3.59
CA ILE A 212 -10.15 69.66 -3.31
C ILE A 212 -11.28 68.83 -3.89
N ASP A 213 -12.53 69.26 -3.76
CA ASP A 213 -13.68 68.53 -4.28
C ASP A 213 -13.73 68.55 -5.83
N ALA A 214 -13.33 69.66 -6.46
CA ALA A 214 -13.14 69.73 -7.91
C ALA A 214 -12.03 68.79 -8.41
N LEU A 215 -10.89 68.74 -7.71
CA LEU A 215 -9.79 67.83 -8.03
C LEU A 215 -10.17 66.36 -7.80
N LYS A 216 -10.90 66.04 -6.72
CA LYS A 216 -11.45 64.70 -6.48
C LYS A 216 -12.40 64.28 -7.59
N ASN A 217 -13.28 65.18 -8.04
CA ASN A 217 -14.17 64.89 -9.16
C ASN A 217 -13.41 64.67 -10.47
N GLN A 218 -12.34 65.43 -10.71
CA GLN A 218 -11.47 65.22 -11.87
C GLN A 218 -10.73 63.88 -11.79
N VAL A 219 -10.19 63.50 -10.63
CA VAL A 219 -9.56 62.19 -10.39
C VAL A 219 -10.58 61.07 -10.59
N ASN A 220 -11.77 61.17 -10.00
CA ASN A 220 -12.83 60.19 -10.19
C ASN A 220 -13.26 60.05 -11.66
N SER A 221 -13.28 61.14 -12.44
CA SER A 221 -13.57 61.09 -13.87
C SER A 221 -12.45 60.38 -14.64
N ARG A 222 -11.19 60.62 -14.26
CA ARG A 222 -10.02 59.94 -14.83
C ARG A 222 -9.99 58.47 -14.46
N ASP A 223 -10.30 58.11 -13.23
CA ASP A 223 -10.31 56.72 -12.77
C ASP A 223 -11.44 55.93 -13.43
N ARG A 224 -12.62 56.54 -13.63
CA ARG A 224 -13.69 55.94 -14.43
C ARG A 224 -13.27 55.75 -15.88
N GLU A 225 -12.54 56.70 -16.46
CA GLU A 225 -12.02 56.59 -17.82
C GLU A 225 -10.89 55.56 -17.94
N ILE A 226 -10.02 55.46 -16.94
CA ILE A 226 -8.98 54.42 -16.84
C ILE A 226 -9.63 53.05 -16.66
N GLN A 227 -10.70 52.94 -15.87
CA GLN A 227 -11.47 51.68 -15.76
C GLN A 227 -12.19 51.34 -17.05
N ARG A 228 -12.77 52.32 -17.76
CA ARG A 228 -13.42 52.13 -19.06
C ARG A 228 -12.41 51.67 -20.11
N LEU A 229 -11.27 52.37 -20.22
CA LEU A 229 -10.18 52.01 -21.12
C LEU A 229 -9.56 50.67 -20.71
N GLY A 230 -9.33 50.45 -19.42
CA GLY A 230 -8.82 49.19 -18.87
C GLY A 230 -9.75 48.00 -19.18
N ALA A 231 -11.07 48.20 -19.10
CA ALA A 231 -12.05 47.18 -19.50
C ALA A 231 -12.08 46.95 -21.02
N LEU A 232 -11.79 47.97 -21.84
CA LEU A 232 -11.64 47.83 -23.29
C LEU A 232 -10.33 47.13 -23.69
N PHE A 233 -9.29 47.20 -22.87
CA PHE A 233 -8.00 46.52 -23.08
C PHE A 233 -7.93 45.13 -22.45
N ALA A 234 -8.77 44.82 -21.46
CA ALA A 234 -8.89 43.50 -20.85
C ALA A 234 -9.70 42.56 -21.76
N GLY A 235 -9.01 41.84 -22.65
CA GLY A 235 -9.59 40.72 -23.43
C GLY A 235 -9.54 40.84 -24.96
N GLY A 236 -8.79 41.80 -25.51
CA GLY A 236 -8.76 42.02 -26.96
C GLY A 236 -10.12 42.44 -27.53
N ARG A 237 -10.21 42.64 -28.85
CA ARG A 237 -11.48 43.01 -29.50
C ARG A 237 -12.52 41.88 -29.31
N PRO A 238 -13.76 42.19 -28.89
CA PRO A 238 -14.84 41.20 -28.85
C PRO A 238 -15.06 40.59 -30.23
N ALA A 239 -15.20 39.26 -30.32
CA ALA A 239 -15.38 38.54 -31.60
C ALA A 239 -16.55 39.10 -32.45
N ALA A 240 -17.60 39.64 -31.81
CA ALA A 240 -18.72 40.27 -32.48
C ALA A 240 -18.37 41.58 -33.22
N ALA A 241 -17.37 42.33 -32.76
CA ALA A 241 -16.87 43.54 -33.43
C ALA A 241 -15.95 43.19 -34.62
N LEU A 242 -15.19 42.09 -34.52
CA LEU A 242 -14.40 41.55 -35.62
C LEU A 242 -15.29 41.06 -36.78
N ALA A 243 -16.38 40.36 -36.48
CA ALA A 243 -17.32 39.86 -37.49
C ALA A 243 -18.07 40.97 -38.26
N LYS A 244 -18.24 42.16 -37.64
CA LYS A 244 -18.99 43.28 -38.23
C LYS A 244 -18.13 44.17 -39.15
N ASP A 245 -16.82 44.24 -38.88
CA ASP A 245 -15.86 45.07 -39.61
C ASP A 245 -15.04 44.24 -40.64
N CYS A 246 -15.27 42.93 -40.74
CA CYS A 246 -14.54 42.03 -41.63
C CYS A 246 -15.09 42.08 -43.08
N CYS A 247 -14.22 42.41 -44.04
CA CYS A 247 -14.55 42.55 -45.46
C CYS A 247 -14.70 41.21 -46.22
N TYR A 248 -15.06 40.12 -45.55
CA TYR A 248 -15.19 38.80 -46.17
C TYR A 248 -16.56 38.67 -46.88
N ARG A 249 -16.56 38.26 -48.15
CA ARG A 249 -17.79 38.01 -48.94
C ARG A 249 -18.43 36.64 -48.73
N ASP A 250 -17.82 35.74 -47.94
CA ASP A 250 -18.35 34.39 -47.65
C ASP A 250 -18.64 34.20 -46.15
N VAL A 251 -19.61 34.97 -45.65
CA VAL A 251 -20.03 34.98 -44.23
C VAL A 251 -20.71 33.68 -43.79
N ASN A 252 -21.15 32.84 -44.74
CA ASN A 252 -21.89 31.61 -44.44
C ASN A 252 -21.01 30.46 -43.94
N GLU A 253 -19.74 30.37 -44.38
CA GLU A 253 -18.81 29.33 -43.92
C GLU A 253 -18.28 29.66 -42.51
N LEU A 254 -17.92 30.94 -42.25
CA LEU A 254 -17.54 31.39 -40.90
C LEU A 254 -18.69 31.29 -39.88
N GLY A 255 -19.96 31.43 -40.30
CA GLY A 255 -21.10 31.28 -39.41
C GLY A 255 -21.23 29.87 -38.83
N HIS A 256 -20.91 28.85 -39.63
CA HIS A 256 -20.90 27.46 -39.18
C HIS A 256 -19.72 27.19 -38.23
N ASP A 257 -18.54 27.70 -38.56
CA ASP A 257 -17.35 27.56 -37.71
C ASP A 257 -17.50 28.27 -36.36
N VAL A 258 -18.10 29.46 -36.35
CA VAL A 258 -18.38 30.20 -35.11
C VAL A 258 -19.42 29.47 -34.24
N ALA A 259 -20.44 28.85 -34.85
CA ALA A 259 -21.43 28.05 -34.12
C ALA A 259 -20.79 26.78 -33.53
N THR A 260 -19.95 26.09 -34.32
CA THR A 260 -19.20 24.91 -33.88
C THR A 260 -18.25 25.26 -32.73
N LEU A 261 -17.47 26.35 -32.84
CA LEU A 261 -16.57 26.81 -31.79
C LEU A 261 -17.32 27.27 -30.53
N GLN A 262 -18.52 27.84 -30.66
CA GLN A 262 -19.35 28.19 -29.51
C GLN A 262 -19.93 26.94 -28.81
N GLN A 263 -20.31 25.93 -29.58
CA GLN A 263 -20.76 24.65 -29.05
C GLN A 263 -19.62 23.91 -28.34
N GLU A 264 -18.42 23.90 -28.94
CA GLU A 264 -17.20 23.34 -28.34
C GLU A 264 -16.81 24.10 -27.06
N LYS A 265 -16.91 25.43 -27.06
CA LYS A 265 -16.69 26.23 -25.85
C LYS A 265 -17.66 25.85 -24.73
N LEU A 266 -18.95 25.67 -25.04
CA LEU A 266 -19.95 25.26 -24.04
C LEU A 266 -19.69 23.85 -23.52
N SER A 267 -19.32 22.90 -24.38
CA SER A 267 -18.96 21.55 -23.94
C SER A 267 -17.66 21.55 -23.11
N LEU A 268 -16.67 22.37 -23.47
CA LEU A 268 -15.45 22.53 -22.70
C LEU A 268 -15.71 23.21 -21.35
N GLN A 269 -16.64 24.15 -21.28
CA GLN A 269 -17.06 24.73 -20.00
C GLN A 269 -17.79 23.72 -19.11
N GLN A 270 -18.67 22.88 -19.68
CA GLN A 270 -19.34 21.82 -18.91
C GLN A 270 -18.34 20.78 -18.38
N THR A 271 -17.46 20.28 -19.25
CA THR A 271 -16.40 19.34 -18.84
C THR A 271 -15.46 19.94 -17.79
N LEU A 272 -15.14 21.24 -17.88
CA LEU A 272 -14.36 21.92 -16.84
C LEU A 272 -15.11 21.97 -15.50
N THR A 273 -16.40 22.27 -15.48
CA THR A 273 -17.20 22.28 -14.25
C THR A 273 -17.34 20.87 -13.64
N GLU A 274 -17.48 19.84 -14.47
CA GLU A 274 -17.51 18.45 -14.02
C GLU A 274 -16.14 18.00 -13.48
N ALA A 275 -15.05 18.40 -14.13
CA ALA A 275 -13.69 18.19 -13.65
C ALA A 275 -13.45 18.88 -12.30
N GLN A 276 -13.95 20.10 -12.10
CA GLN A 276 -13.86 20.81 -10.82
C GLN A 276 -14.68 20.11 -9.72
N GLN A 277 -15.91 19.69 -10.01
CA GLN A 277 -16.74 18.95 -9.04
C GLN A 277 -16.13 17.59 -8.68
N THR A 278 -15.56 16.89 -9.65
CA THR A 278 -14.86 15.61 -9.39
C THR A 278 -13.59 15.85 -8.58
N GLN A 279 -12.83 16.90 -8.88
CA GLN A 279 -11.67 17.31 -8.09
C GLN A 279 -12.05 17.60 -6.63
N GLU A 280 -13.12 18.36 -6.37
CA GLU A 280 -13.62 18.62 -5.01
C GLU A 280 -14.04 17.33 -4.28
N ARG A 281 -14.72 16.41 -4.97
CA ARG A 281 -15.10 15.11 -4.39
C ARG A 281 -13.86 14.26 -4.07
N THR A 282 -12.86 14.25 -4.95
CA THR A 282 -11.60 13.54 -4.70
C THR A 282 -10.82 14.17 -3.55
N ALA A 283 -10.79 15.49 -3.44
CA ALA A 283 -10.13 16.20 -2.34
C ALA A 283 -10.79 15.87 -0.99
N ARG A 284 -12.13 15.85 -0.92
CA ARG A 284 -12.87 15.42 0.28
C ARG A 284 -12.59 13.95 0.62
N LYS A 285 -12.49 13.08 -0.38
CA LYS A 285 -12.15 11.65 -0.18
C LYS A 285 -10.72 11.49 0.32
N LEU A 286 -9.76 12.24 -0.23
CA LEU A 286 -8.37 12.29 0.21
C LEU A 286 -8.24 12.77 1.65
N SER A 287 -8.98 13.83 2.04
CA SER A 287 -9.00 14.30 3.43
C SER A 287 -9.47 13.21 4.40
N ARG A 288 -10.58 12.52 4.07
CA ARG A 288 -11.09 11.41 4.90
C ARG A 288 -10.13 10.22 4.96
N LEU A 289 -9.43 9.92 3.86
CA LEU A 289 -8.42 8.86 3.84
C LEU A 289 -7.18 9.25 4.64
N SER A 290 -6.76 10.52 4.59
CA SER A 290 -5.68 11.07 5.42
C SER A 290 -6.01 10.99 6.90
N GLU A 291 -7.22 11.40 7.30
CA GLU A 291 -7.71 11.28 8.69
C GLU A 291 -7.73 9.82 9.15
N LYS A 292 -8.18 8.89 8.30
CA LYS A 292 -8.15 7.45 8.59
C LYS A 292 -6.73 6.91 8.70
N ASN A 293 -5.81 7.33 7.83
CA ASN A 293 -4.41 6.92 7.91
C ASN A 293 -3.76 7.42 9.20
N GLN A 294 -4.01 8.66 9.60
CA GLN A 294 -3.52 9.19 10.89
C GLN A 294 -4.07 8.40 12.08
N GLN A 295 -5.34 7.99 12.01
CA GLN A 295 -5.95 7.14 13.04
C GLN A 295 -5.32 5.74 13.07
N LEU A 296 -5.11 5.11 11.91
CA LEU A 296 -4.44 3.81 11.81
C LEU A 296 -2.97 3.86 12.25
N GLU A 297 -2.25 4.95 11.95
CA GLU A 297 -0.89 5.18 12.45
C GLU A 297 -0.85 5.34 13.97
N LYS A 298 -1.90 5.93 14.55
CA LYS A 298 -2.02 6.03 16.01
C LYS A 298 -2.30 4.66 16.63
N GLU A 299 -3.20 3.89 16.04
CA GLU A 299 -3.51 2.52 16.47
C GLU A 299 -2.29 1.61 16.34
N LEU A 300 -1.53 1.70 15.24
CA LEU A 300 -0.27 0.97 15.06
C LEU A 300 0.76 1.32 16.15
N ARG A 301 0.93 2.61 16.47
CA ARG A 301 1.81 3.04 17.57
C ARG A 301 1.35 2.51 18.94
N GLU A 302 0.04 2.45 19.16
CA GLU A 302 -0.53 1.86 20.38
C GLU A 302 -0.27 0.34 20.44
N PHE A 303 -0.41 -0.36 19.32
CA PHE A 303 -0.06 -1.79 19.20
C PHE A 303 1.43 -2.05 19.39
N GLU A 304 2.31 -1.25 18.79
CA GLU A 304 3.76 -1.32 18.99
C GLU A 304 4.11 -1.12 20.47
N SER A 305 3.51 -0.11 21.12
CA SER A 305 3.69 0.12 22.56
C SER A 305 3.23 -1.09 23.39
N ALA A 306 2.10 -1.69 23.05
CA ALA A 306 1.57 -2.86 23.73
C ALA A 306 2.46 -4.09 23.51
N ALA A 307 2.97 -4.30 22.29
CA ALA A 307 3.88 -5.38 21.94
C ALA A 307 5.20 -5.26 22.70
N ILE A 308 5.81 -4.07 22.74
CA ILE A 308 7.04 -3.81 23.51
C ILE A 308 6.81 -4.08 25.00
N LYS A 309 5.67 -3.66 25.55
CA LYS A 309 5.33 -3.95 26.96
C LYS A 309 5.19 -5.45 27.19
N LEU A 310 4.48 -6.17 26.33
CA LEU A 310 4.32 -7.63 26.39
C LEU A 310 5.67 -8.36 26.30
N GLU A 311 6.52 -7.96 25.35
CA GLU A 311 7.85 -8.51 25.18
C GLU A 311 8.73 -8.25 26.40
N SER A 312 8.71 -7.03 26.95
CA SER A 312 9.44 -6.69 28.18
C SER A 312 8.95 -7.51 29.39
N GLU A 313 7.64 -7.76 29.49
CA GLU A 313 7.06 -8.58 30.56
C GLU A 313 7.40 -10.07 30.37
N ALA A 314 7.39 -10.58 29.14
CA ALA A 314 7.79 -11.93 28.80
C ALA A 314 9.29 -12.15 29.10
N ASN A 315 10.15 -11.22 28.68
CA ASN A 315 11.58 -11.25 28.98
C ASN A 315 11.83 -11.22 30.49
N ARG A 316 11.09 -10.40 31.25
CA ARG A 316 11.16 -10.40 32.72
C ARG A 316 10.77 -11.75 33.32
N LYS A 317 9.70 -12.40 32.82
CA LYS A 317 9.27 -13.72 33.28
C LYS A 317 10.28 -14.80 32.92
N MET A 318 10.84 -14.80 31.71
CA MET A 318 11.92 -15.73 31.33
C MET A 318 13.13 -15.57 32.26
N LEU A 319 13.56 -14.32 32.52
CA LEU A 319 14.67 -14.06 33.46
C LEU A 319 14.38 -14.57 34.87
N GLU A 320 13.12 -14.51 35.31
CA GLU A 320 12.70 -15.08 36.59
C GLU A 320 12.69 -16.62 36.57
N HIS A 321 12.28 -17.23 35.46
CA HIS A 321 12.34 -18.69 35.26
C HIS A 321 13.77 -19.19 35.15
N ASP A 322 14.66 -18.47 34.46
CA ASP A 322 16.09 -18.81 34.37
C ASP A 322 16.78 -18.73 35.72
N ARG A 323 16.45 -17.71 36.54
CA ARG A 323 16.90 -17.65 37.93
C ARG A 323 16.41 -18.85 38.73
N LYS A 324 15.12 -19.21 38.63
CA LYS A 324 14.57 -20.40 39.31
C LYS A 324 15.23 -21.69 38.83
N ASN A 325 15.50 -21.83 37.53
CA ASN A 325 16.20 -22.98 36.96
C ASN A 325 17.64 -23.05 37.43
N SER A 326 18.35 -21.91 37.48
CA SER A 326 19.69 -21.83 38.07
C SER A 326 19.68 -22.24 39.54
N ASP A 327 18.71 -21.77 40.32
CA ASP A 327 18.57 -22.15 41.74
C ASP A 327 18.29 -23.65 41.90
N LEU A 328 17.42 -24.22 41.06
CA LEU A 328 17.14 -25.65 41.03
C LEU A 328 18.37 -26.46 40.59
N GLN A 329 19.15 -25.96 39.63
CA GLN A 329 20.38 -26.59 39.19
C GLN A 329 21.45 -26.59 40.28
N VAL A 330 21.58 -25.49 41.03
CA VAL A 330 22.44 -25.42 42.22
C VAL A 330 21.97 -26.40 43.29
N LYS A 331 20.67 -26.49 43.57
CA LYS A 331 20.12 -27.48 44.51
C LYS A 331 20.34 -28.92 44.06
N LEU A 332 20.22 -29.19 42.76
CA LEU A 332 20.50 -30.50 42.17
C LEU A 332 21.98 -30.85 42.32
N GLN A 333 22.89 -29.92 42.02
CA GLN A 333 24.33 -30.09 42.24
C GLN A 333 24.65 -30.34 43.71
N GLN A 334 24.04 -29.61 44.63
CA GLN A 334 24.18 -29.84 46.07
C GLN A 334 23.68 -31.23 46.49
N SER A 335 22.54 -31.66 45.95
CA SER A 335 22.03 -33.02 46.18
C SER A 335 22.94 -34.09 45.59
N GLN A 336 23.52 -33.87 44.40
CA GLN A 336 24.48 -34.79 43.78
C GLN A 336 25.78 -34.89 44.58
N VAL A 337 26.29 -33.77 45.10
CA VAL A 337 27.45 -33.78 46.01
C VAL A 337 27.12 -34.56 47.27
N ARG A 338 25.93 -34.36 47.84
CA ARG A 338 25.48 -35.10 49.04
C ARG A 338 25.27 -36.58 48.78
N VAL A 339 24.80 -36.97 47.59
CA VAL A 339 24.72 -38.37 47.17
C VAL A 339 26.12 -38.95 47.03
N ARG A 340 27.08 -38.25 46.40
CA ARG A 340 28.48 -38.70 46.32
C ARG A 340 29.14 -38.83 47.69
N GLU A 341 28.85 -37.92 48.62
CA GLU A 341 29.30 -38.02 50.01
C GLU A 341 28.71 -39.28 50.68
N LEU A 342 27.42 -39.55 50.50
CA LEU A 342 26.77 -40.76 51.01
C LEU A 342 27.28 -42.05 50.34
N GLU A 343 27.56 -42.01 49.03
CA GLU A 343 28.17 -43.11 48.27
C GLU A 343 29.60 -43.37 48.76
N SER A 344 30.40 -42.33 49.03
CA SER A 344 31.74 -42.47 49.62
C SER A 344 31.72 -43.02 51.06
N LEU A 345 30.67 -42.71 51.83
CA LEU A 345 30.43 -43.30 53.15
C LEU A 345 29.92 -44.75 53.08
N LEU A 346 29.19 -45.11 52.02
CA LEU A 346 28.78 -46.48 51.72
C LEU A 346 29.93 -47.34 51.21
N GLU A 347 30.86 -46.79 50.42
CA GLU A 347 32.12 -47.47 50.05
C GLU A 347 33.00 -47.76 51.27
N LEU A 348 32.90 -46.95 52.32
CA LEU A 348 33.53 -47.21 53.63
C LEU A 348 32.80 -48.29 54.46
N CYS A 349 31.61 -48.73 54.05
CA CYS A 349 30.76 -49.69 54.79
C CYS A 349 30.26 -50.88 53.92
N GLY A 350 30.90 -51.18 52.80
CA GLY A 350 30.57 -52.32 51.93
C GLY A 350 31.31 -53.64 52.30
N PRO A 351 30.72 -54.83 52.10
CA PRO A 351 31.08 -56.06 52.80
C PRO A 351 31.97 -57.02 51.98
N GLY A 352 33.16 -57.38 52.50
CA GLY A 352 34.01 -58.39 51.86
C GLY A 352 35.38 -58.66 52.47
N ALA A 353 35.45 -59.23 53.68
CA ALA A 353 36.52 -60.11 54.21
C ALA A 353 36.11 -60.47 55.66
N GLY A 354 35.90 -61.71 56.11
CA GLY A 354 36.60 -62.95 55.80
C GLY A 354 37.46 -63.36 57.01
N LYS A 355 36.93 -64.25 57.85
CA LYS A 355 37.59 -65.16 58.85
C LYS A 355 37.73 -64.72 60.33
N ILE A 356 36.82 -65.26 61.18
CA ILE A 356 36.91 -65.94 62.52
C ILE A 356 38.34 -66.02 63.16
N PRO A 357 38.63 -66.00 64.51
CA PRO A 357 37.83 -66.40 65.70
C PRO A 357 38.17 -65.66 67.06
N PRO A 358 37.98 -66.24 68.28
CA PRO A 358 36.88 -66.03 69.24
C PRO A 358 37.30 -65.39 70.60
N LEU A 359 36.37 -65.34 71.58
CA LEU A 359 36.56 -64.96 73.02
C LEU A 359 36.66 -63.44 73.25
N SER A 360 36.10 -62.79 74.28
CA SER A 360 35.56 -63.18 75.58
C SER A 360 34.90 -61.93 76.21
N ASP A 361 34.07 -62.14 77.24
CA ASP A 361 33.42 -61.18 78.14
C ASP A 361 34.05 -59.78 78.29
N SER A 362 33.20 -58.73 78.30
CA SER A 362 32.95 -57.87 79.49
C SER A 362 32.44 -56.45 79.13
N SER A 363 31.30 -56.10 79.73
CA SER A 363 30.88 -54.80 80.28
C SER A 363 31.04 -53.47 79.50
N ILE A 364 29.87 -52.86 79.25
CA ILE A 364 29.45 -51.47 79.58
C ILE A 364 30.44 -50.33 79.25
N SER A 365 30.08 -49.49 78.27
CA SER A 365 29.80 -48.05 78.51
C SER A 365 29.38 -47.34 77.22
N SER A 366 28.39 -46.49 77.37
CA SER A 366 27.67 -45.66 76.41
C SER A 366 28.53 -44.68 75.61
N SER A 367 28.35 -44.68 74.27
CA SER A 367 28.67 -43.57 73.37
C SER A 367 27.49 -43.38 72.40
N PRO A 368 26.96 -42.15 72.17
CA PRO A 368 25.80 -41.95 71.31
C PRO A 368 26.19 -42.18 69.84
N CYS A 369 25.42 -43.00 69.13
CA CYS A 369 25.57 -43.22 67.70
C CYS A 369 25.27 -41.94 66.89
N PRO A 370 25.95 -41.69 65.75
CA PRO A 370 25.74 -40.51 64.89
C PRO A 370 24.32 -40.42 64.29
N SER A 371 23.56 -41.51 64.35
CA SER A 371 22.23 -41.66 63.76
C SER A 371 21.14 -40.84 64.47
N ASP A 372 21.21 -40.66 65.79
CA ASP A 372 20.20 -39.89 66.54
C ASP A 372 20.34 -38.38 66.30
N ALA A 373 21.58 -37.87 66.15
CA ALA A 373 21.84 -36.47 65.85
C ALA A 373 21.36 -36.08 64.44
N MET A 374 21.51 -36.98 63.46
CA MET A 374 21.01 -36.75 62.09
C MET A 374 19.48 -36.78 62.03
N LEU A 375 18.84 -37.70 62.75
CA LEU A 375 17.38 -37.78 62.82
C LEU A 375 16.78 -36.54 63.53
N GLN A 376 17.41 -36.08 64.60
CA GLN A 376 16.99 -34.88 65.33
C GLN A 376 17.19 -33.60 64.49
N THR A 377 18.24 -33.54 63.68
CA THR A 377 18.48 -32.44 62.74
C THR A 377 17.45 -32.43 61.60
N ALA A 378 17.11 -33.60 61.05
CA ALA A 378 16.08 -33.73 60.03
C ALA A 378 14.68 -33.37 60.56
N LEU A 379 14.36 -33.77 61.80
CA LEU A 379 13.10 -33.38 62.45
C LEU A 379 13.04 -31.85 62.67
N GLN A 380 14.15 -31.25 63.13
CA GLN A 380 14.26 -29.81 63.32
C GLN A 380 14.06 -29.05 61.99
N GLN A 381 14.73 -29.50 60.92
CA GLN A 381 14.57 -28.94 59.57
C GLN A 381 13.12 -29.02 59.07
N ALA A 382 12.45 -30.16 59.23
CA ALA A 382 11.04 -30.30 58.86
C ALA A 382 10.12 -29.36 59.68
N THR A 383 10.43 -29.13 60.96
CA THR A 383 9.65 -28.16 61.77
C THR A 383 9.91 -26.70 61.40
N ASP A 384 11.12 -26.37 60.95
CA ASP A 384 11.49 -25.04 60.47
C ASP A 384 10.88 -24.76 59.09
N GLU A 385 10.87 -25.74 58.19
CA GLU A 385 10.19 -25.68 56.89
C GLU A 385 8.67 -25.50 57.05
N LYS A 386 8.05 -26.24 57.96
CA LYS A 386 6.64 -26.05 58.33
C LYS A 386 6.38 -24.61 58.80
N ARG A 387 7.23 -24.06 59.68
CA ARG A 387 7.12 -22.67 60.16
C ARG A 387 7.27 -21.66 59.01
N LEU A 388 8.19 -21.90 58.07
CA LEU A 388 8.40 -21.04 56.91
C LEU A 388 7.18 -21.04 55.97
N LEU A 389 6.59 -22.21 55.69
CA LEU A 389 5.38 -22.32 54.86
C LEU A 389 4.18 -21.58 55.48
N TYR A 390 4.02 -21.65 56.82
CA TYR A 390 2.99 -20.87 57.50
C TYR A 390 3.24 -19.36 57.44
N LYS A 391 4.50 -18.94 57.54
CA LYS A 391 4.87 -17.53 57.42
C LYS A 391 4.56 -17.02 56.01
N GLN A 392 4.92 -17.78 54.97
CA GLN A 392 4.60 -17.47 53.57
C GLN A 392 3.09 -17.39 53.33
N LEU A 393 2.32 -18.32 53.88
CA LEU A 393 0.86 -18.30 53.78
C LEU A 393 0.24 -17.06 54.43
N ASN A 394 0.75 -16.65 55.60
CA ASN A 394 0.29 -15.43 56.27
C ASN A 394 0.67 -14.17 55.47
N GLU A 395 1.88 -14.11 54.91
CA GLU A 395 2.31 -13.00 54.06
C GLU A 395 1.47 -12.87 52.78
N LEU A 396 1.06 -13.99 52.16
CA LEU A 396 0.13 -13.95 51.02
C LEU A 396 -1.26 -13.45 51.45
N LYS A 397 -1.73 -13.87 52.62
CA LYS A 397 -3.01 -13.44 53.17
C LYS A 397 -3.03 -11.94 53.50
N ASP A 398 -1.93 -11.40 54.04
CA ASP A 398 -1.80 -9.97 54.33
C ASP A 398 -1.77 -9.14 53.03
N ARG A 399 -1.07 -9.62 52.00
CA ARG A 399 -1.07 -9.00 50.66
C ARG A 399 -2.44 -9.04 50.00
N GLU A 400 -3.17 -10.16 50.10
CA GLU A 400 -4.55 -10.30 49.63
C GLU A 400 -5.47 -9.26 50.30
N GLN A 401 -5.35 -9.07 51.62
CA GLN A 401 -6.13 -8.08 52.36
C GLN A 401 -5.79 -6.63 51.96
N SER A 402 -4.50 -6.32 51.73
CA SER A 402 -4.09 -4.99 51.24
C SER A 402 -4.67 -4.70 49.84
N LEU A 403 -4.60 -5.68 48.93
CA LEU A 403 -5.15 -5.53 47.58
C LEU A 403 -6.67 -5.42 47.58
N LEU A 404 -7.37 -6.11 48.49
CA LEU A 404 -8.81 -5.94 48.70
C LEU A 404 -9.15 -4.53 49.17
N ALA A 405 -8.39 -3.98 50.12
CA ALA A 405 -8.57 -2.61 50.58
C ALA A 405 -8.34 -1.59 49.45
N ASP A 406 -7.34 -1.80 48.60
CA ASP A 406 -7.04 -0.92 47.48
C ASP A 406 -8.06 -1.05 46.35
N PHE A 407 -8.54 -2.26 46.07
CA PHE A 407 -9.65 -2.50 45.15
C PHE A 407 -10.91 -1.74 45.58
N GLU A 408 -11.31 -1.81 46.85
CA GLU A 408 -12.48 -1.06 47.35
C GLU A 408 -12.25 0.46 47.34
N LYS A 409 -11.02 0.96 47.59
CA LYS A 409 -10.69 2.39 47.42
C LYS A 409 -10.80 2.85 45.97
N VAL A 410 -10.31 2.06 45.00
CA VAL A 410 -10.41 2.41 43.57
C VAL A 410 -11.85 2.33 43.10
N LYS A 411 -12.58 1.29 43.50
CA LYS A 411 -14.01 1.10 43.21
C LYS A 411 -14.87 2.26 43.72
N THR A 412 -14.65 2.71 44.96
CA THR A 412 -15.39 3.84 45.54
C THR A 412 -15.06 5.16 44.87
N LYS A 413 -13.81 5.38 44.43
CA LYS A 413 -13.44 6.55 43.62
C LYS A 413 -14.11 6.51 42.25
N TYR A 414 -14.06 5.36 41.58
CA TYR A 414 -14.70 5.13 40.28
C TYR A 414 -16.21 5.37 40.33
N THR A 415 -16.92 4.79 41.31
CA THR A 415 -18.37 4.96 41.42
C THR A 415 -18.77 6.41 41.67
N ARG A 416 -18.02 7.16 42.51
CA ARG A 416 -18.26 8.59 42.73
C ARG A 416 -18.03 9.42 41.47
N LEU A 417 -16.97 9.15 40.71
CA LEU A 417 -16.69 9.86 39.46
C LEU A 417 -17.71 9.52 38.36
N LYS A 418 -18.12 8.26 38.26
CA LYS A 418 -19.17 7.81 37.33
C LYS A 418 -20.51 8.46 37.64
N GLN A 419 -20.87 8.59 38.91
CA GLN A 419 -22.07 9.31 39.34
C GLN A 419 -22.00 10.81 38.99
N LYS A 420 -20.84 11.45 39.15
CA LYS A 420 -20.63 12.84 38.72
C LYS A 420 -20.73 13.01 37.22
N HIS A 421 -20.13 12.10 36.45
CA HIS A 421 -20.24 12.08 34.99
C HIS A 421 -21.70 11.96 34.55
N ALA A 422 -22.44 10.99 35.08
CA ALA A 422 -23.85 10.80 34.76
C ALA A 422 -24.72 12.00 35.15
N ALA A 423 -24.43 12.67 36.28
CA ALA A 423 -25.16 13.88 36.68
C ALA A 423 -24.90 15.07 35.73
N LEU A 424 -23.65 15.26 35.27
CA LEU A 424 -23.26 16.28 34.30
C LEU A 424 -23.82 15.99 32.89
N GLU A 425 -23.86 14.72 32.50
CA GLU A 425 -24.45 14.26 31.23
C GLU A 425 -25.98 14.48 31.21
N GLN A 426 -26.67 14.21 32.32
CA GLN A 426 -28.11 14.49 32.46
C GLN A 426 -28.42 16.00 32.46
N THR A 427 -27.57 16.83 33.04
CA THR A 427 -27.75 18.30 33.01
C THR A 427 -27.54 18.88 31.62
N GLN A 428 -26.63 18.31 30.82
CA GLN A 428 -26.42 18.69 29.41
C GLN A 428 -27.64 18.32 28.54
N HIS A 429 -28.35 17.24 28.87
CA HIS A 429 -29.51 16.78 28.10
C HIS A 429 -30.79 17.59 28.35
N HIS A 430 -30.91 18.28 29.50
CA HIS A 430 -32.08 19.09 29.86
C HIS A 430 -31.98 20.59 29.50
N GLN A 431 -30.80 21.10 29.11
CA GLN A 431 -30.64 22.46 28.57
C GLN A 431 -29.69 22.50 27.36
N PRO A 432 -30.18 22.24 26.13
CA PRO A 432 -29.34 22.22 24.94
C PRO A 432 -28.99 23.62 24.37
N VAL A 433 -29.47 24.72 24.98
CA VAL A 433 -29.40 26.07 24.38
C VAL A 433 -28.30 26.96 24.98
N SER A 434 -27.57 26.54 26.01
CA SER A 434 -26.39 27.27 26.49
C SER A 434 -25.32 26.41 27.17
N SER A 435 -24.97 25.25 26.60
CA SER A 435 -23.82 24.49 27.10
C SER A 435 -22.52 25.23 26.74
N SER A 436 -21.88 25.85 27.74
CA SER A 436 -20.53 26.42 27.61
C SER A 436 -19.56 25.34 27.08
N ALA A 437 -18.66 25.71 26.17
CA ALA A 437 -17.58 24.83 25.70
C ALA A 437 -16.80 24.22 26.88
N GLU A 438 -16.74 24.92 28.01
CA GLU A 438 -16.11 24.47 29.25
C GLU A 438 -16.80 23.22 29.84
N SER A 439 -18.14 23.16 29.82
CA SER A 439 -18.89 22.00 30.33
C SER A 439 -18.70 20.76 29.45
N GLN A 440 -18.50 20.93 28.15
CA GLN A 440 -18.20 19.83 27.23
C GLN A 440 -16.77 19.30 27.42
N VAL A 441 -15.80 20.19 27.68
CA VAL A 441 -14.42 19.82 28.04
C VAL A 441 -14.39 19.11 29.41
N GLU A 442 -15.18 19.58 30.38
CA GLU A 442 -15.28 18.93 31.69
C GLU A 442 -15.90 17.53 31.60
N LEU A 443 -16.91 17.34 30.74
CA LEU A 443 -17.51 16.03 30.47
C LEU A 443 -16.49 15.04 29.89
N GLN A 444 -15.73 15.46 28.86
CA GLN A 444 -14.67 14.66 28.25
C GLN A 444 -13.54 14.33 29.24
N SER A 445 -13.17 15.29 30.09
CA SER A 445 -12.16 15.09 31.15
C SER A 445 -12.62 14.07 32.20
N LEU A 446 -13.90 14.12 32.62
CA LEU A 446 -14.49 13.14 33.52
C LEU A 446 -14.61 11.75 32.87
N GLN A 447 -14.94 11.69 31.58
CA GLN A 447 -15.02 10.44 30.82
C GLN A 447 -13.65 9.74 30.74
N TYR A 448 -12.59 10.51 30.46
CA TYR A 448 -11.22 10.01 30.46
C TYR A 448 -10.81 9.49 31.84
N ARG A 449 -11.08 10.24 32.91
CA ARG A 449 -10.77 9.82 34.29
C ARG A 449 -11.58 8.59 34.74
N CYS A 450 -12.82 8.44 34.28
CA CYS A 450 -13.61 7.24 34.52
C CYS A 450 -12.97 6.02 33.84
N SER A 451 -12.58 6.17 32.57
CA SER A 451 -11.93 5.10 31.79
C SER A 451 -10.60 4.65 32.42
N GLU A 452 -9.78 5.60 32.86
CA GLU A 452 -8.51 5.32 33.56
C GLU A 452 -8.74 4.55 34.89
N LEU A 453 -9.77 4.93 35.66
CA LEU A 453 -10.13 4.23 36.90
C LEU A 453 -10.75 2.85 36.64
N GLU A 454 -11.46 2.64 35.53
CA GLU A 454 -11.95 1.32 35.12
C GLU A 454 -10.82 0.36 34.78
N GLU A 455 -9.78 0.84 34.09
CA GLU A 455 -8.57 0.06 33.83
C GLU A 455 -7.83 -0.30 35.12
N LYS A 456 -7.63 0.68 36.01
CA LYS A 456 -7.02 0.45 37.33
C LYS A 456 -7.85 -0.53 38.17
N LEU A 457 -9.18 -0.47 38.10
CA LEU A 457 -10.07 -1.40 38.78
C LEU A 457 -9.97 -2.82 38.20
N ARG A 458 -9.89 -2.96 36.88
CA ARG A 458 -9.68 -4.25 36.21
C ARG A 458 -8.33 -4.87 36.59
N HIS A 459 -7.27 -4.07 36.61
CA HIS A 459 -5.93 -4.53 36.97
C HIS A 459 -5.84 -4.98 38.43
N THR A 460 -6.28 -4.14 39.38
CA THR A 460 -6.30 -4.49 40.82
C THR A 460 -7.17 -5.71 41.12
N LYS A 461 -8.29 -5.89 40.41
CA LYS A 461 -9.12 -7.09 40.49
C LYS A 461 -8.36 -8.34 40.06
N GLN A 462 -7.65 -8.26 38.93
CA GLN A 462 -6.88 -9.37 38.39
C GLN A 462 -5.73 -9.76 39.32
N GLU A 463 -5.02 -8.78 39.91
CA GLU A 463 -3.97 -9.07 40.88
C GLU A 463 -4.51 -9.72 42.15
N ARG A 464 -5.61 -9.19 42.71
CA ARG A 464 -6.30 -9.82 43.84
C ARG A 464 -6.67 -11.28 43.56
N ASP A 465 -7.26 -11.55 42.39
CA ASP A 465 -7.70 -12.90 42.02
C ASP A 465 -6.52 -13.87 41.89
N ARG A 466 -5.37 -13.40 41.38
CA ARG A 466 -4.12 -14.17 41.33
C ARG A 466 -3.62 -14.52 42.74
N TYR A 467 -3.49 -13.52 43.62
CA TYR A 467 -3.01 -13.75 44.99
C TYR A 467 -3.96 -14.61 45.82
N SER A 468 -5.27 -14.49 45.60
CA SER A 468 -6.28 -15.36 46.24
C SER A 468 -6.12 -16.81 45.78
N SER A 469 -5.92 -17.04 44.47
CA SER A 469 -5.65 -18.38 43.93
C SER A 469 -4.34 -18.97 44.45
N ASP A 470 -3.27 -18.17 44.55
CA ASP A 470 -1.99 -18.61 45.10
C ASP A 470 -2.09 -18.95 46.59
N ALA A 471 -2.83 -18.15 47.37
CA ALA A 471 -3.12 -18.43 48.77
C ALA A 471 -3.95 -19.72 48.92
N GLU A 472 -4.93 -19.98 48.06
CA GLU A 472 -5.69 -21.23 48.04
C GLU A 472 -4.82 -22.43 47.69
N ARG A 473 -3.95 -22.33 46.68
CA ARG A 473 -2.98 -23.38 46.35
C ARG A 473 -2.07 -23.70 47.53
N GLN A 474 -1.52 -22.69 48.19
CA GLN A 474 -0.71 -22.89 49.40
C GLN A 474 -1.52 -23.48 50.55
N ARG A 475 -2.78 -23.07 50.76
CA ARG A 475 -3.69 -23.69 51.75
C ARG A 475 -3.89 -25.18 51.47
N THR A 476 -4.09 -25.56 50.20
CA THR A 476 -4.27 -26.95 49.79
C THR A 476 -3.01 -27.78 50.04
N ILE A 477 -1.83 -27.26 49.67
CA ILE A 477 -0.54 -27.92 49.91
C ILE A 477 -0.31 -28.11 51.42
N VAL A 478 -0.50 -27.06 52.23
CA VAL A 478 -0.37 -27.16 53.69
C VAL A 478 -1.36 -28.16 54.28
N SER A 479 -2.58 -28.25 53.74
CA SER A 479 -3.60 -29.21 54.20
C SER A 479 -3.29 -30.64 53.79
N GLN A 480 -2.64 -30.84 52.64
CA GLN A 480 -2.16 -32.14 52.18
C GLN A 480 -0.98 -32.62 53.02
N LEU A 481 0.03 -31.76 53.22
CA LEU A 481 1.19 -32.07 54.09
C LEU A 481 0.76 -32.36 55.54
N LYS A 482 -0.30 -31.70 56.04
CA LYS A 482 -0.90 -32.04 57.34
C LYS A 482 -1.51 -33.43 57.36
N ARG A 483 -2.24 -33.82 56.31
CA ARG A 483 -2.83 -35.16 56.22
C ARG A 483 -1.74 -36.23 56.14
N GLU A 484 -0.77 -36.03 55.26
CA GLU A 484 0.39 -36.92 55.11
C GLU A 484 1.18 -37.03 56.42
N SER A 485 1.36 -35.92 57.16
CA SER A 485 1.98 -35.96 58.50
C SER A 485 1.19 -36.80 59.50
N VAL A 486 -0.14 -36.70 59.52
CA VAL A 486 -1.01 -37.47 60.43
C VAL A 486 -1.01 -38.95 60.04
N GLU A 487 -1.03 -39.26 58.74
CA GLU A 487 -0.95 -40.61 58.21
C GLU A 487 0.40 -41.26 58.57
N LYS A 488 1.51 -40.53 58.41
CA LYS A 488 2.84 -41.00 58.81
C LYS A 488 2.99 -41.17 60.31
N ASP A 489 2.39 -40.30 61.11
CA ASP A 489 2.33 -40.46 62.58
C ASP A 489 1.52 -41.71 62.98
N HIS A 490 0.46 -42.03 62.22
CA HIS A 490 -0.33 -43.24 62.40
C HIS A 490 0.46 -44.50 62.02
N GLU A 491 1.11 -44.52 60.85
CA GLU A 491 2.01 -45.61 60.42
C GLU A 491 3.15 -45.83 61.43
N LEU A 492 3.73 -44.76 61.98
CA LEU A 492 4.74 -44.85 63.04
C LEU A 492 4.18 -45.42 64.35
N ALA A 493 2.92 -45.13 64.68
CA ALA A 493 2.25 -45.72 65.84
C ALA A 493 1.97 -47.21 65.63
N GLU A 494 1.54 -47.60 64.43
CA GLU A 494 1.36 -49.01 64.03
C GLU A 494 2.68 -49.79 64.08
N LEU A 495 3.74 -49.25 63.48
CA LEU A 495 5.08 -49.86 63.53
C LEU A 495 5.63 -49.95 64.97
N LYS A 496 5.34 -48.98 65.84
CA LYS A 496 5.67 -49.07 67.28
C LYS A 496 4.89 -50.17 67.98
N ASN A 497 3.62 -50.37 67.63
CA ASN A 497 2.78 -51.45 68.17
C ASN A 497 3.27 -52.83 67.67
N GLU A 498 3.65 -52.95 66.41
CA GLU A 498 4.24 -54.14 65.78
C GLU A 498 5.58 -54.52 66.46
N LEU A 499 6.43 -53.52 66.73
CA LEU A 499 7.71 -53.70 67.43
C LEU A 499 7.51 -54.13 68.90
N HIS A 500 6.45 -53.64 69.54
CA HIS A 500 6.04 -54.07 70.89
C HIS A 500 5.46 -55.50 70.91
N ALA A 501 4.78 -55.92 69.83
CA ALA A 501 4.28 -57.29 69.67
C ALA A 501 5.43 -58.29 69.44
N GLN A 502 6.43 -57.93 68.62
CA GLN A 502 7.61 -58.77 68.38
C GLN A 502 8.50 -58.95 69.63
N ARG A 503 8.57 -57.97 70.54
CA ARG A 503 9.30 -58.10 71.82
C ARG A 503 8.65 -59.07 72.82
N LYS A 504 7.39 -59.48 72.62
CA LYS A 504 6.71 -60.47 73.50
C LYS A 504 6.83 -61.93 73.04
N SER A 505 7.44 -62.22 71.89
CA SER A 505 7.47 -63.57 71.30
C SER A 505 8.78 -64.37 71.50
N ASN A 506 9.67 -63.96 72.41
CA ASN A 506 10.90 -64.73 72.69
C ASN A 506 11.12 -64.99 74.19
N ARG A 507 10.56 -66.10 74.67
CA ARG A 507 11.09 -66.84 75.84
C ARG A 507 10.75 -68.34 75.71
N PRO A 508 11.73 -69.27 75.79
CA PRO A 508 11.50 -70.70 75.62
C PRO A 508 11.17 -71.40 76.95
N SER A 509 10.37 -72.46 76.91
CA SER A 509 10.18 -73.40 78.02
C SER A 509 9.89 -74.81 77.52
N THR A 510 10.97 -75.60 77.52
CA THR A 510 11.12 -77.01 77.92
C THR A 510 9.89 -77.90 78.16
N ALA A 511 9.95 -79.06 77.48
CA ALA A 511 9.51 -80.41 77.85
C ALA A 511 8.80 -80.64 79.20
N SER A 512 7.70 -81.42 79.14
CA SER A 512 7.40 -82.46 80.13
C SER A 512 6.52 -83.56 79.55
N GLN A 513 7.05 -84.79 79.60
CA GLN A 513 6.33 -86.06 79.58
C GLN A 513 5.22 -86.11 80.65
N GLY A 514 4.20 -86.92 80.42
CA GLY A 514 3.29 -87.35 81.48
C GLY A 514 2.09 -88.17 81.02
N GLY A 515 2.10 -89.48 81.29
CA GLY A 515 0.89 -90.22 81.65
C GLY A 515 0.37 -91.26 80.65
N GLY A 516 0.83 -92.51 80.77
CA GLY A 516 0.17 -93.64 80.11
C GLY A 516 0.77 -94.99 80.52
N GLY A 517 0.44 -95.49 81.72
CA GLY A 517 0.83 -96.84 82.14
C GLY A 517 0.35 -97.26 83.52
N ARG A 518 -0.81 -97.91 83.61
CA ARG A 518 -1.13 -98.98 84.59
C ARG A 518 -2.51 -99.59 84.30
N LEU A 519 -2.57 -100.90 84.04
CA LEU A 519 -3.28 -101.88 84.88
C LEU A 519 -3.16 -103.31 84.30
N ARG A 520 -2.94 -104.24 85.24
CA ARG A 520 -2.74 -105.70 85.09
C ARG A 520 -4.04 -106.45 84.84
N THR A 521 -3.94 -107.71 84.41
CA THR A 521 -4.59 -108.94 84.96
C THR A 521 -4.34 -110.09 83.98
N ALA A 522 -4.22 -111.38 84.31
CA ALA A 522 -4.06 -112.13 85.57
C ALA A 522 -3.62 -113.56 85.16
N ASP A 523 -2.86 -114.22 86.04
CA ASP A 523 -2.39 -115.60 85.89
C ASP A 523 -3.45 -116.66 86.18
N SER A 524 -3.17 -117.88 85.68
CA SER A 524 -3.19 -119.17 86.40
C SER A 524 -4.12 -120.27 85.86
N HIS A 525 -3.57 -121.48 85.73
CA HIS A 525 -4.26 -122.78 85.65
C HIS A 525 -3.46 -123.85 86.40
N GLY A 526 -4.19 -124.73 87.12
CA GLY A 526 -3.76 -126.01 87.67
C GLY A 526 -3.47 -125.97 89.19
N SER A 527 -3.99 -126.83 90.06
CA SER A 527 -4.66 -128.13 89.96
C SER A 527 -5.19 -128.51 91.36
N GLY A 528 -6.25 -129.32 91.48
CA GLY A 528 -6.64 -129.92 92.77
C GLY A 528 -8.07 -130.48 92.83
N GLN A 529 -8.18 -131.80 92.86
CA GLN A 529 -9.36 -132.67 92.98
C GLN A 529 -10.18 -132.38 94.27
N SER A 530 -11.51 -132.47 94.35
CA SER A 530 -12.31 -133.71 94.47
C SER A 530 -13.76 -133.37 94.91
N SER A 531 -14.78 -133.90 94.21
CA SER A 531 -15.92 -134.67 94.75
C SER A 531 -17.19 -134.49 93.89
N LEU A 532 -17.50 -135.57 93.18
CA LEU A 532 -18.43 -135.68 92.06
C LEU A 532 -19.89 -135.74 92.54
N SER A 533 -20.64 -134.64 92.41
CA SER A 533 -22.09 -134.63 92.08
C SER A 533 -22.70 -133.22 92.08
N VAL A 534 -22.08 -132.25 92.75
CA VAL A 534 -22.48 -130.82 92.72
C VAL A 534 -21.75 -130.03 91.61
N GLN A 535 -20.58 -130.52 91.18
CA GLN A 535 -19.67 -129.87 90.23
C GLN A 535 -20.21 -129.80 88.78
N ALA A 536 -21.13 -130.69 88.38
CA ALA A 536 -21.68 -130.72 87.01
C ALA A 536 -22.66 -129.56 86.72
N ALA A 537 -23.40 -129.07 87.72
CA ALA A 537 -24.28 -127.91 87.59
C ALA A 537 -23.48 -126.60 87.55
N ILE A 538 -22.45 -126.48 88.40
CA ILE A 538 -21.54 -125.34 88.43
C ILE A 538 -20.79 -125.22 87.09
N HIS A 539 -20.30 -126.32 86.50
CA HIS A 539 -19.63 -126.28 85.20
C HIS A 539 -20.53 -125.87 84.02
N ARG A 540 -21.85 -126.12 84.07
CA ARG A 540 -22.77 -125.59 83.04
C ARG A 540 -22.90 -124.07 83.17
N ILE A 541 -23.11 -123.58 84.39
CA ILE A 541 -23.20 -122.14 84.68
C ILE A 541 -21.87 -121.42 84.36
N GLU A 542 -20.72 -122.04 84.65
CA GLU A 542 -19.41 -121.48 84.30
C GLU A 542 -19.18 -121.39 82.79
N ARG A 543 -19.60 -122.40 82.01
CA ARG A 543 -19.53 -122.36 80.55
C ARG A 543 -20.47 -121.31 79.95
N GLU A 544 -21.69 -121.21 80.45
CA GLU A 544 -22.65 -120.18 80.02
C GLU A 544 -22.13 -118.77 80.36
N ARG A 545 -21.56 -118.60 81.56
CA ARG A 545 -20.88 -117.36 81.98
C ARG A 545 -19.70 -117.01 81.08
N ASP A 546 -18.86 -118.00 80.75
CA ASP A 546 -17.65 -117.76 79.96
C ASP A 546 -17.97 -117.56 78.47
N ALA A 547 -19.02 -118.21 77.95
CA ALA A 547 -19.61 -117.92 76.65
C ALA A 547 -20.15 -116.48 76.59
N ALA A 548 -20.96 -116.07 77.58
CA ALA A 548 -21.46 -114.70 77.68
C ALA A 548 -20.33 -113.66 77.80
N LYS A 549 -19.25 -113.97 78.53
CA LYS A 549 -18.05 -113.09 78.59
C LYS A 549 -17.33 -113.00 77.25
N SER A 550 -17.26 -114.11 76.50
CA SER A 550 -16.64 -114.10 75.17
C SER A 550 -17.47 -113.30 74.17
N GLU A 551 -18.80 -113.40 74.24
CA GLU A 551 -19.74 -112.59 73.44
C GLU A 551 -19.63 -111.11 73.82
N VAL A 552 -19.55 -110.76 75.11
CA VAL A 552 -19.33 -109.36 75.54
C VAL A 552 -18.01 -108.82 75.01
N ARG A 553 -16.92 -109.61 75.05
CA ARG A 553 -15.63 -109.19 74.46
C ARG A 553 -15.70 -109.02 72.95
N GLN A 554 -16.44 -109.87 72.24
CA GLN A 554 -16.67 -109.73 70.81
C GLN A 554 -17.46 -108.45 70.51
N LEU A 555 -18.53 -108.20 71.25
CA LEU A 555 -19.32 -106.97 71.14
C LEU A 555 -18.50 -105.71 71.48
N GLU A 556 -17.58 -105.78 72.44
CA GLU A 556 -16.64 -104.68 72.74
C GLU A 556 -15.66 -104.42 71.60
N GLN A 557 -15.12 -105.48 70.99
CA GLN A 557 -14.25 -105.37 69.81
C GLN A 557 -15.01 -104.84 68.60
N GLU A 558 -16.24 -105.29 68.37
CA GLU A 558 -17.11 -104.79 67.31
C GLU A 558 -17.49 -103.32 67.55
N ARG A 559 -17.85 -102.96 68.79
CA ARG A 559 -18.10 -101.57 69.19
C ARG A 559 -16.88 -100.69 68.94
N ASP A 560 -15.69 -101.14 69.31
CA ASP A 560 -14.46 -100.36 69.16
C ASP A 560 -14.04 -100.27 67.69
N ALA A 561 -14.21 -101.34 66.91
CA ALA A 561 -14.03 -101.32 65.45
C ALA A 561 -15.02 -100.38 64.75
N LEU A 562 -16.28 -100.34 65.18
CA LEU A 562 -17.29 -99.40 64.67
C LEU A 562 -16.96 -97.95 65.05
N ARG A 563 -16.47 -97.71 66.28
CA ARG A 563 -16.02 -96.38 66.71
C ARG A 563 -14.81 -95.90 65.90
N GLU A 564 -13.84 -96.77 65.62
CA GLU A 564 -12.70 -96.42 64.78
C GLU A 564 -13.11 -96.20 63.32
N LYS A 565 -14.00 -97.03 62.76
CA LYS A 565 -14.59 -96.78 61.43
C LYS A 565 -15.32 -95.44 61.37
N LEU A 566 -16.12 -95.12 62.40
CA LEU A 566 -16.81 -93.83 62.48
C LEU A 566 -15.81 -92.68 62.56
N LYS A 567 -14.77 -92.76 63.40
CA LYS A 567 -13.71 -91.74 63.47
C LYS A 567 -12.99 -91.55 62.14
N LEU A 568 -12.64 -92.63 61.44
CA LEU A 568 -11.99 -92.56 60.12
C LEU A 568 -12.92 -91.95 59.07
N SER A 569 -14.20 -92.32 59.08
CA SER A 569 -15.21 -91.71 58.20
C SER A 569 -15.38 -90.22 58.47
N THR A 570 -15.45 -89.81 59.75
CA THR A 570 -15.56 -88.40 60.14
C THR A 570 -14.31 -87.61 59.74
N ARG A 571 -13.11 -88.19 59.91
CA ARG A 571 -11.85 -87.56 59.45
C ARG A 571 -11.81 -87.41 57.93
N SER A 572 -12.18 -88.46 57.18
CA SER A 572 -12.25 -88.39 55.71
C SER A 572 -13.27 -87.34 55.24
N GLN A 573 -14.40 -87.20 55.93
CA GLN A 573 -15.39 -86.17 55.62
C GLN A 573 -14.86 -84.77 55.95
N GLN A 574 -14.17 -84.60 57.07
CA GLN A 574 -13.51 -83.33 57.43
C GLN A 574 -12.44 -82.94 56.40
N ASP A 575 -11.62 -83.89 55.94
CA ASP A 575 -10.60 -83.65 54.92
C ASP A 575 -11.24 -83.27 53.57
N ALA A 576 -12.38 -83.88 53.21
CA ALA A 576 -13.12 -83.52 52.00
C ALA A 576 -13.72 -82.10 52.11
N VAL A 577 -14.32 -81.76 53.25
CA VAL A 577 -14.85 -80.41 53.51
C VAL A 577 -13.72 -79.38 53.45
N ALA A 578 -12.58 -79.62 54.09
CA ALA A 578 -11.43 -78.73 54.06
C ALA A 578 -10.89 -78.51 52.63
N LYS A 579 -10.88 -79.55 51.78
CA LYS A 579 -10.52 -79.41 50.36
C LYS A 579 -11.50 -78.52 49.60
N HIS A 580 -12.80 -78.67 49.85
CA HIS A 580 -13.81 -77.82 49.23
C HIS A 580 -13.73 -76.37 49.72
N GLU A 581 -13.51 -76.15 51.01
CA GLU A 581 -13.32 -74.80 51.58
C GLU A 581 -12.08 -74.12 50.99
N ASN A 582 -10.95 -74.84 50.86
CA ASN A 582 -9.75 -74.33 50.21
C ASN A 582 -10.00 -73.98 48.73
N ALA A 583 -10.69 -74.83 47.98
CA ALA A 583 -11.03 -74.55 46.58
C ALA A 583 -11.95 -73.32 46.46
N ILE A 584 -12.93 -73.17 47.35
CA ILE A 584 -13.81 -71.99 47.41
C ILE A 584 -12.99 -70.73 47.72
N ALA A 585 -12.03 -70.80 48.65
CA ALA A 585 -11.14 -69.69 48.97
C ALA A 585 -10.24 -69.31 47.77
N GLU A 586 -9.69 -70.28 47.06
CA GLU A 586 -8.89 -70.06 45.84
C GLU A 586 -9.73 -69.42 44.72
N TYR A 587 -10.93 -69.92 44.46
CA TYR A 587 -11.84 -69.32 43.48
C TYR A 587 -12.28 -67.92 43.89
N SER A 588 -12.56 -67.69 45.18
CA SER A 588 -12.90 -66.35 45.70
C SER A 588 -11.73 -65.38 45.53
N GLY A 589 -10.49 -65.82 45.74
CA GLY A 589 -9.28 -65.03 45.48
C GLY A 589 -9.08 -64.70 43.99
N ARG A 590 -9.35 -65.66 43.11
CA ARG A 590 -9.35 -65.44 41.64
C ARG A 590 -10.43 -64.46 41.20
N VAL A 591 -11.63 -64.53 41.77
CA VAL A 591 -12.70 -63.56 41.46
C VAL A 591 -12.29 -62.16 41.94
N ALA A 592 -11.75 -62.03 43.15
CA ALA A 592 -11.30 -60.74 43.68
C ALA A 592 -10.18 -60.09 42.83
N THR A 593 -9.23 -60.90 42.33
CA THR A 593 -8.17 -60.42 41.43
C THR A 593 -8.72 -59.99 40.07
N LEU A 594 -9.60 -60.78 39.44
CA LEU A 594 -10.26 -60.39 38.20
C LEU A 594 -11.15 -59.14 38.34
N GLU A 595 -11.83 -58.97 39.48
CA GLU A 595 -12.60 -57.77 39.78
C GLU A 595 -11.71 -56.53 39.99
N ALA A 596 -10.51 -56.71 40.56
CA ALA A 596 -9.52 -55.65 40.67
C ALA A 596 -8.99 -55.25 39.28
N GLU A 597 -8.58 -56.22 38.46
CA GLU A 597 -8.13 -55.98 37.09
C GLU A 597 -9.22 -55.29 36.24
N LYS A 598 -10.48 -55.69 36.38
CA LYS A 598 -11.61 -55.03 35.72
C LYS A 598 -11.75 -53.56 36.16
N ARG A 599 -11.62 -53.27 37.46
CA ARG A 599 -11.66 -51.90 37.98
C ARG A 599 -10.51 -51.07 37.44
N ASP A 600 -9.30 -51.63 37.38
CA ASP A 600 -8.12 -50.95 36.87
C ASP A 600 -8.23 -50.67 35.36
N LEU A 601 -8.72 -51.64 34.58
CA LEU A 601 -8.98 -51.47 33.15
C LEU A 601 -10.07 -50.42 32.89
N GLN A 602 -11.14 -50.39 33.70
CA GLN A 602 -12.18 -49.35 33.60
C GLN A 602 -11.63 -47.97 33.97
N GLY A 603 -10.77 -47.90 35.00
CA GLY A 603 -10.02 -46.69 35.35
C GLY A 603 -9.16 -46.20 34.18
N GLY A 604 -8.38 -47.08 33.57
CA GLY A 604 -7.57 -46.79 32.38
C GLY A 604 -8.40 -46.37 31.17
N GLN A 605 -9.53 -47.04 30.90
CA GLN A 605 -10.45 -46.67 29.82
C GLN A 605 -11.04 -45.28 30.02
N SER A 606 -11.45 -44.94 31.24
CA SER A 606 -12.00 -43.61 31.56
C SER A 606 -10.95 -42.50 31.38
N ALA A 607 -9.70 -42.74 31.79
CA ALA A 607 -8.58 -41.81 31.60
C ALA A 607 -8.25 -41.63 30.11
N ALA A 608 -8.22 -42.72 29.34
CA ALA A 608 -8.02 -42.67 27.89
C ALA A 608 -9.16 -41.92 27.17
N GLN A 609 -10.41 -42.15 27.55
CA GLN A 609 -11.56 -41.41 27.01
C GLN A 609 -11.49 -39.91 27.32
N MET A 610 -11.07 -39.53 28.53
CA MET A 610 -10.87 -38.12 28.88
C MET A 610 -9.76 -37.49 28.04
N LYS A 611 -8.64 -38.20 27.84
CA LYS A 611 -7.54 -37.74 26.97
C LYS A 611 -8.01 -37.54 25.53
N VAL A 612 -8.79 -38.47 24.99
CA VAL A 612 -9.38 -38.34 23.64
C VAL A 612 -10.34 -37.15 23.55
N LYS A 613 -11.13 -36.87 24.59
CA LYS A 613 -12.00 -35.68 24.62
C LYS A 613 -11.20 -34.38 24.60
N LEU A 614 -10.16 -34.28 25.45
CA LEU A 614 -9.27 -33.12 25.48
C LEU A 614 -8.56 -32.91 24.13
N LEU A 615 -8.00 -33.96 23.53
CA LEU A 615 -7.38 -33.87 22.20
C LEU A 615 -8.38 -33.45 21.10
N LYS A 616 -9.64 -33.87 21.19
CA LYS A 616 -10.70 -33.42 20.26
C LYS A 616 -11.07 -31.96 20.48
N GLU A 617 -11.07 -31.49 21.72
CA GLU A 617 -11.29 -30.07 22.05
C GLU A 617 -10.13 -29.21 21.54
N GLU A 618 -8.88 -29.61 21.80
CA GLU A 618 -7.69 -28.96 21.26
C GLU A 618 -7.69 -28.93 19.72
N SER A 619 -8.07 -30.04 19.06
CA SER A 619 -8.19 -30.09 17.60
C SER A 619 -9.25 -29.11 17.07
N ARG A 620 -10.39 -28.97 17.76
CA ARG A 620 -11.42 -27.98 17.41
C ARG A 620 -10.95 -26.56 17.61
N GLU A 621 -10.24 -26.27 18.70
CA GLU A 621 -9.67 -24.95 18.96
C GLU A 621 -8.63 -24.57 17.91
N LEU A 622 -7.75 -25.51 17.53
CA LEU A 622 -6.79 -25.31 16.45
C LEU A 622 -7.49 -25.06 15.11
N GLN A 623 -8.55 -25.81 14.78
CA GLN A 623 -9.36 -25.58 13.58
C GLN A 623 -10.03 -24.20 13.57
N ALA A 624 -10.59 -23.76 14.70
CA ALA A 624 -11.18 -22.43 14.83
C ALA A 624 -10.12 -21.34 14.61
N ARG A 625 -8.93 -21.52 15.18
CA ARG A 625 -7.82 -20.57 15.05
C ARG A 625 -7.27 -20.51 13.61
N VAL A 626 -7.22 -21.64 12.90
CA VAL A 626 -6.87 -21.66 11.47
C VAL A 626 -7.89 -20.87 10.65
N LYS A 627 -9.19 -21.05 10.89
CA LYS A 627 -10.24 -20.28 10.20
C LYS A 627 -10.13 -18.78 10.48
N GLU A 628 -9.90 -18.39 11.73
CA GLU A 628 -9.67 -16.98 12.08
C GLU A 628 -8.44 -16.40 11.36
N LEU A 629 -7.37 -17.18 11.25
CA LEU A 629 -6.17 -16.78 10.49
C LEU A 629 -6.46 -16.66 8.98
N GLU A 630 -7.19 -17.58 8.38
CA GLU A 630 -7.61 -17.52 6.97
C GLU A 630 -8.49 -16.29 6.67
N GLU A 631 -9.42 -15.96 7.57
CA GLU A 631 -10.24 -14.75 7.49
C GLU A 631 -9.38 -13.49 7.62
N SER A 632 -8.42 -13.47 8.56
CA SER A 632 -7.49 -12.36 8.74
C SER A 632 -6.59 -12.15 7.51
N TYR A 633 -6.11 -13.25 6.92
CA TYR A 633 -5.32 -13.24 5.69
C TYR A 633 -6.14 -12.72 4.51
N SER A 634 -7.40 -13.16 4.39
CA SER A 634 -8.31 -12.67 3.35
C SER A 634 -8.58 -11.17 3.48
N LYS A 635 -8.79 -10.68 4.72
CA LYS A 635 -8.92 -9.24 5.01
C LYS A 635 -7.65 -8.48 4.66
N LEU A 636 -6.48 -9.03 5.01
CA LEU A 636 -5.19 -8.42 4.70
C LEU A 636 -4.94 -8.36 3.19
N LYS A 637 -5.27 -9.42 2.44
CA LYS A 637 -5.17 -9.48 0.98
C LYS A 637 -6.07 -8.44 0.30
N LEU A 638 -7.29 -8.26 0.80
CA LEU A 638 -8.19 -7.20 0.34
C LEU A 638 -7.62 -5.81 0.64
N SER A 639 -7.11 -5.58 1.86
CA SER A 639 -6.45 -4.33 2.23
C SER A 639 -5.24 -4.03 1.33
N TYR A 640 -4.39 -5.02 1.08
CA TYR A 640 -3.25 -4.91 0.17
C TYR A 640 -3.69 -4.54 -1.25
N SER A 641 -4.73 -5.18 -1.80
CA SER A 641 -5.26 -4.85 -3.13
C SER A 641 -5.79 -3.41 -3.20
N GLN A 642 -6.43 -2.93 -2.13
CA GLN A 642 -6.90 -1.54 -2.04
C GLN A 642 -5.73 -0.55 -1.97
N MET A 643 -4.71 -0.86 -1.17
CA MET A 643 -3.49 -0.05 -1.06
C MET A 643 -2.74 0.01 -2.39
N LYS A 644 -2.67 -1.10 -3.14
CA LYS A 644 -2.08 -1.14 -4.49
C LYS A 644 -2.82 -0.21 -5.46
N ILE A 645 -4.15 -0.26 -5.48
CA ILE A 645 -4.96 0.63 -6.34
C ILE A 645 -4.77 2.10 -5.93
N LEU A 646 -4.72 2.40 -4.63
CA LEU A 646 -4.45 3.76 -4.15
C LEU A 646 -3.05 4.22 -4.56
N HIS A 647 -2.04 3.35 -4.47
CA HIS A 647 -0.68 3.66 -4.90
C HIS A 647 -0.62 3.98 -6.40
N GLU A 648 -1.20 3.14 -7.26
CA GLU A 648 -1.28 3.39 -8.71
C GLU A 648 -2.03 4.69 -9.05
N GLN A 649 -3.04 5.06 -8.25
CA GLN A 649 -3.74 6.34 -8.40
C GLN A 649 -2.86 7.53 -7.99
N THR A 650 -2.09 7.40 -6.90
CA THR A 650 -1.16 8.44 -6.46
C THR A 650 -0.02 8.64 -7.44
N GLU A 651 0.53 7.57 -8.04
CA GLU A 651 1.55 7.66 -9.08
C GLU A 651 1.02 8.35 -10.34
N ARG A 652 -0.19 8.01 -10.77
CA ARG A 652 -0.85 8.69 -11.89
C ARG A 652 -1.08 10.18 -11.61
N ALA A 653 -1.52 10.53 -10.40
CA ALA A 653 -1.69 11.93 -10.01
C ALA A 653 -0.35 12.66 -9.97
N LEU A 654 0.70 12.04 -9.43
CA LEU A 654 2.05 12.60 -9.40
C LEU A 654 2.59 12.86 -10.82
N ALA A 655 2.45 11.90 -11.73
CA ALA A 655 2.85 12.06 -13.13
C ALA A 655 2.10 13.21 -13.82
N GLN A 656 0.79 13.36 -13.56
CA GLN A 656 0.00 14.50 -14.06
C GLN A 656 0.49 15.84 -13.48
N HIS A 657 0.83 15.88 -12.19
CA HIS A 657 1.38 17.09 -11.56
C HIS A 657 2.76 17.44 -12.11
N GLN A 658 3.63 16.45 -12.36
CA GLN A 658 4.93 16.66 -13.00
C GLN A 658 4.78 17.18 -14.44
N GLN A 659 3.85 16.63 -15.23
CA GLN A 659 3.57 17.14 -16.57
C GLN A 659 3.03 18.59 -16.54
N ARG A 660 2.15 18.91 -15.59
CA ARG A 660 1.68 20.29 -15.41
C ARG A 660 2.82 21.23 -15.01
N LEU A 661 3.71 20.79 -14.11
CA LEU A 661 4.87 21.55 -13.70
C LEU A 661 5.79 21.85 -14.91
N LEU A 662 6.14 20.83 -15.69
CA LEU A 662 6.92 20.99 -16.93
C LEU A 662 6.23 21.94 -17.93
N SER A 663 4.91 21.85 -18.08
CA SER A 663 4.15 22.79 -18.91
C SER A 663 4.20 24.22 -18.37
N THR A 664 4.17 24.42 -17.05
CA THR A 664 4.27 25.76 -16.45
C THR A 664 5.69 26.31 -16.51
N GLU A 665 6.71 25.46 -16.35
CA GLU A 665 8.13 25.85 -16.49
C GLU A 665 8.45 26.26 -17.93
N THR A 666 7.96 25.50 -18.92
CA THR A 666 8.10 25.88 -20.33
C THR A 666 7.37 27.19 -20.64
N GLN A 667 6.15 27.38 -20.13
CA GLN A 667 5.44 28.66 -20.25
C GLN A 667 6.19 29.81 -19.59
N LEU A 668 6.75 29.60 -18.39
CA LEU A 668 7.59 30.58 -17.71
C LEU A 668 8.81 30.93 -18.54
N GLY A 669 9.55 29.94 -19.06
CA GLY A 669 10.71 30.18 -19.93
C GLY A 669 10.35 30.97 -21.20
N THR A 670 9.17 30.73 -21.78
CA THR A 670 8.70 31.56 -22.91
C THR A 670 8.34 32.99 -22.50
N ALA A 671 7.80 33.19 -21.29
CA ALA A 671 7.49 34.50 -20.75
C ALA A 671 8.76 35.28 -20.40
N GLU A 672 9.75 34.63 -19.80
CA GLU A 672 11.08 35.18 -19.53
C GLU A 672 11.80 35.58 -20.82
N SER A 673 11.74 34.74 -21.85
CA SER A 673 12.28 35.07 -23.17
C SER A 673 11.59 36.29 -23.81
N LYS A 674 10.27 36.44 -23.60
CA LYS A 674 9.53 37.63 -24.04
C LYS A 674 9.92 38.87 -23.22
N LEU A 675 10.11 38.72 -21.92
CA LEU A 675 10.54 39.80 -21.04
C LEU A 675 11.93 40.30 -21.47
N GLN A 676 12.89 39.40 -21.70
CA GLN A 676 14.23 39.76 -22.20
C GLN A 676 14.18 40.50 -23.53
N ARG A 677 13.27 40.12 -24.44
CA ARG A 677 13.06 40.88 -25.69
C ARG A 677 12.53 42.27 -25.41
N VAL A 678 11.55 42.42 -24.53
CA VAL A 678 11.03 43.74 -24.14
C VAL A 678 12.14 44.58 -23.50
N ASP A 679 12.92 44.01 -22.60
CA ASP A 679 14.06 44.70 -21.97
C ASP A 679 15.07 45.19 -23.02
N SER A 680 15.43 44.34 -24.00
CA SER A 680 16.29 44.77 -25.12
C SER A 680 15.69 45.92 -25.94
N THR A 681 14.37 45.90 -26.21
CA THR A 681 13.72 47.02 -26.91
C THR A 681 13.66 48.29 -26.07
N VAL A 682 13.59 48.17 -24.73
CA VAL A 682 13.63 49.31 -23.81
C VAL A 682 15.04 49.89 -23.78
N GLU A 683 16.08 49.07 -23.76
CA GLU A 683 17.47 49.51 -23.86
C GLU A 683 17.74 50.23 -25.19
N ASP A 684 17.28 49.67 -26.32
CA ASP A 684 17.38 50.32 -27.63
C ASP A 684 16.68 51.68 -27.66
N ALA A 685 15.46 51.76 -27.12
CA ALA A 685 14.73 53.02 -27.01
C ALA A 685 15.44 54.03 -26.08
N GLN A 686 16.04 53.58 -24.98
CA GLN A 686 16.83 54.44 -24.08
C GLN A 686 18.09 54.96 -24.76
N ASN A 687 18.79 54.12 -25.52
CA ASN A 687 19.95 54.50 -26.32
C ASN A 687 19.57 55.57 -27.36
N GLU A 688 18.45 55.38 -28.05
CA GLU A 688 17.94 56.34 -29.03
C GLU A 688 17.52 57.67 -28.37
N VAL A 689 16.86 57.62 -27.22
CA VAL A 689 16.56 58.82 -26.42
C VAL A 689 17.85 59.52 -25.97
N GLY A 690 18.88 58.76 -25.60
CA GLY A 690 20.21 59.30 -25.28
C GLY A 690 20.83 60.02 -26.47
N ARG A 691 20.79 59.40 -27.66
CA ARG A 691 21.28 59.96 -28.91
C ARG A 691 20.56 61.27 -29.27
N LEU A 692 19.22 61.26 -29.24
CA LEU A 692 18.40 62.45 -29.52
C LEU A 692 18.65 63.57 -28.50
N LYS A 693 18.83 63.25 -27.21
CA LYS A 693 19.22 64.24 -26.20
C LYS A 693 20.60 64.83 -26.48
N GLY A 694 21.54 64.01 -26.96
CA GLY A 694 22.86 64.45 -27.43
C GLY A 694 22.75 65.44 -28.60
N GLU A 695 21.97 65.10 -29.62
CA GLU A 695 21.71 65.98 -30.78
C GLU A 695 21.05 67.30 -30.36
N ILE A 696 20.03 67.25 -29.49
CA ILE A 696 19.39 68.46 -28.94
C ILE A 696 20.41 69.34 -28.22
N SER A 697 21.35 68.74 -27.48
CA SER A 697 22.40 69.48 -26.77
C SER A 697 23.38 70.16 -27.74
N LEU A 698 23.77 69.46 -28.81
CA LEU A 698 24.60 70.03 -29.89
C LEU A 698 23.89 71.18 -30.62
N LEU A 699 22.61 71.00 -30.98
CA LEU A 699 21.80 72.04 -31.61
C LEU A 699 21.64 73.27 -30.71
N ARG A 700 21.43 73.07 -29.40
CA ARG A 700 21.38 74.17 -28.43
C ARG A 700 22.71 74.93 -28.35
N ALA A 701 23.84 74.22 -28.37
CA ALA A 701 25.17 74.83 -28.36
C ALA A 701 25.44 75.63 -29.65
N SER A 702 25.07 75.06 -30.81
CA SER A 702 25.16 75.74 -32.10
C SER A 702 24.29 77.00 -32.14
N ASN A 703 23.03 76.91 -31.70
CA ASN A 703 22.15 78.07 -31.63
C ASN A 703 22.70 79.16 -30.69
N ALA A 704 23.27 78.78 -29.54
CA ALA A 704 23.95 79.74 -28.66
C ALA A 704 25.15 80.41 -29.34
N SER A 705 25.90 79.70 -30.19
CA SER A 705 26.97 80.30 -31.01
C SER A 705 26.42 81.30 -32.03
N LEU A 706 25.37 80.92 -32.76
CA LEU A 706 24.71 81.79 -33.73
C LEU A 706 24.15 83.06 -33.08
N VAL A 707 23.59 82.95 -31.86
CA VAL A 707 23.14 84.13 -31.10
C VAL A 707 24.32 85.06 -30.78
N ARG A 708 25.48 84.53 -30.36
CA ARG A 708 26.67 85.35 -30.12
C ARG A 708 27.19 86.01 -31.40
N GLU A 709 27.17 85.30 -32.52
CA GLU A 709 27.55 85.86 -33.82
C GLU A 709 26.58 86.96 -34.26
N LYS A 710 25.27 86.76 -34.09
CA LYS A 710 24.24 87.77 -34.34
C LYS A 710 24.50 89.02 -33.50
N ASP A 711 24.76 88.86 -32.20
CA ASP A 711 25.03 89.98 -31.31
C ASP A 711 26.31 90.74 -31.70
N LYS A 712 27.35 90.02 -32.14
CA LYS A 712 28.57 90.62 -32.69
C LYS A 712 28.30 91.41 -33.98
N LEU A 713 27.53 90.84 -34.90
CA LEU A 713 27.15 91.53 -36.14
C LEU A 713 26.29 92.77 -35.88
N LEU A 714 25.42 92.73 -34.88
CA LEU A 714 24.67 93.90 -34.43
C LEU A 714 25.60 94.99 -33.90
N MET A 715 26.57 94.64 -33.03
CA MET A 715 27.57 95.61 -32.55
C MET A 715 28.40 96.22 -33.69
N ASP A 716 28.78 95.42 -34.70
CA ASP A 716 29.53 95.90 -35.86
C ASP A 716 28.65 96.79 -36.77
N LEU A 717 27.36 96.49 -36.89
CA LEU A 717 26.39 97.33 -37.59
C LEU A 717 26.20 98.67 -36.89
N ASP A 718 26.07 98.67 -35.56
CA ASP A 718 25.96 99.89 -34.76
C ASP A 718 27.20 100.78 -34.95
N LYS A 719 28.41 100.22 -34.84
CA LYS A 719 29.67 100.94 -35.10
C LYS A 719 29.74 101.50 -36.52
N LYS A 720 29.32 100.73 -37.53
CA LYS A 720 29.27 101.22 -38.91
C LYS A 720 28.27 102.36 -39.06
N THR A 721 27.13 102.27 -38.37
CA THR A 721 26.11 103.31 -38.37
C THR A 721 26.65 104.58 -37.71
N GLU A 722 27.36 104.48 -36.58
CA GLU A 722 28.05 105.60 -35.92
C GLU A 722 29.10 106.25 -36.84
N ASN A 723 29.94 105.44 -37.49
CA ASN A 723 30.94 105.94 -38.44
C ASN A 723 30.31 106.61 -39.67
N LEU A 724 29.19 106.07 -40.16
CA LEU A 724 28.45 106.66 -41.27
C LEU A 724 27.87 108.02 -40.87
N TYR A 725 27.26 108.13 -39.69
CA TYR A 725 26.82 109.42 -39.14
C TYR A 725 27.97 110.42 -38.97
N ALA A 726 29.15 109.97 -38.52
CA ALA A 726 30.33 110.82 -38.41
C ALA A 726 30.80 111.32 -39.78
N ALA A 727 30.90 110.44 -40.77
CA ALA A 727 31.27 110.79 -42.13
C ALA A 727 30.23 111.71 -42.80
N GLU A 728 28.93 111.51 -42.55
CA GLU A 728 27.87 112.41 -43.01
C GLU A 728 28.01 113.81 -42.42
N ALA A 729 28.38 113.92 -41.13
CA ALA A 729 28.66 115.20 -40.49
C ALA A 729 29.89 115.88 -41.10
N GLU A 730 30.98 115.14 -41.37
CA GLU A 730 32.17 115.66 -42.06
C GLU A 730 31.85 116.13 -43.48
N ILE A 731 31.05 115.37 -44.24
CA ILE A 731 30.58 115.77 -45.57
C ILE A 731 29.74 117.05 -45.50
N ALA A 732 28.89 117.20 -44.48
CA ALA A 732 28.11 118.41 -44.28
C ALA A 732 29.03 119.63 -43.99
N GLU A 733 30.06 119.44 -43.16
CA GLU A 733 31.06 120.48 -42.88
C GLU A 733 31.87 120.86 -44.13
N LEU A 734 32.34 119.87 -44.90
CA LEU A 734 33.04 120.11 -46.17
C LEU A 734 32.15 120.78 -47.21
N LYS A 735 30.85 120.44 -47.27
CA LYS A 735 29.87 121.14 -48.12
C LYS A 735 29.70 122.60 -47.70
N ALA A 736 29.70 122.89 -46.40
CA ALA A 736 29.67 124.26 -45.89
C ALA A 736 30.93 125.04 -46.28
N LYS A 737 32.13 124.46 -46.06
CA LYS A 737 33.41 125.04 -46.50
C LYS A 737 33.46 125.26 -48.01
N ARG A 738 32.93 124.33 -48.81
CA ARG A 738 32.84 124.48 -50.27
C ARG A 738 31.94 125.64 -50.67
N LYS A 739 30.80 125.85 -49.98
CA LYS A 739 29.93 127.01 -50.22
C LYS A 739 30.65 128.33 -49.88
N GLU A 740 31.40 128.36 -48.78
CA GLU A 740 32.20 129.52 -48.39
C GLU A 740 33.29 129.83 -49.42
N LEU A 741 34.09 128.84 -49.83
CA LEU A 741 35.10 128.99 -50.90
C LEU A 741 34.49 129.38 -52.24
N LYS A 742 33.28 128.91 -52.56
CA LYS A 742 32.58 129.33 -53.77
C LYS A 742 32.22 130.82 -53.70
N SER A 743 31.75 131.30 -52.55
CA SER A 743 31.50 132.73 -52.33
C SER A 743 32.76 133.60 -52.39
N THR A 744 33.94 133.06 -52.04
CA THR A 744 35.21 133.79 -52.18
C THR A 744 35.68 133.82 -53.63
N ILE A 745 35.50 132.74 -54.38
CA ILE A 745 35.76 132.68 -55.83
C ILE A 745 34.89 133.69 -56.58
N ASP A 746 33.57 133.72 -56.31
CA ASP A 746 32.66 134.67 -56.97
C ASP A 746 33.09 136.14 -56.72
N ARG A 747 33.59 136.43 -55.50
CA ARG A 747 34.12 137.75 -55.14
C ARG A 747 35.45 138.09 -55.84
N MET A 748 36.27 137.09 -56.16
CA MET A 748 37.52 137.27 -56.91
C MET A 748 37.28 137.39 -58.42
N GLN A 749 36.30 136.66 -58.97
CA GLN A 749 35.88 136.80 -60.37
C GLN A 749 35.35 138.21 -60.65
N GLN A 750 34.55 138.77 -59.76
CA GLN A 750 34.07 140.15 -59.88
C GLN A 750 35.20 141.20 -59.85
N LYS A 751 36.35 140.88 -59.23
CA LYS A 751 37.56 141.73 -59.27
C LYS A 751 38.35 141.57 -60.57
N LEU A 752 38.36 140.36 -61.15
CA LEU A 752 39.06 140.07 -62.41
C LEU A 752 38.37 140.74 -63.61
N ASP A 753 37.03 140.76 -63.62
CA ASP A 753 36.25 141.39 -64.68
C ASP A 753 36.48 142.92 -64.76
N ASN A 754 36.75 143.58 -63.63
CA ASN A 754 37.09 145.00 -63.57
C ASN A 754 38.51 145.33 -64.08
N VAL A 755 39.43 144.36 -64.08
CA VAL A 755 40.81 144.52 -64.60
C VAL A 755 40.87 144.14 -66.09
N SER A 756 39.98 143.26 -66.52
CA SER A 756 39.81 142.89 -67.94
C SER A 756 39.33 144.06 -68.81
N THR A 757 38.56 145.01 -68.26
CA THR A 757 38.09 146.19 -69.01
C THR A 757 39.19 147.23 -69.29
N ASP A 758 40.26 147.26 -68.49
CA ASP A 758 41.41 148.18 -68.66
C ASP A 758 42.50 147.63 -69.62
N ASN A 759 42.53 146.31 -69.85
CA ASN A 759 43.56 145.65 -70.67
C ASN A 759 43.26 145.70 -72.20
N ILE A 760 41.99 145.87 -72.57
CA ILE A 760 41.55 145.96 -73.99
C ILE A 760 42.11 147.23 -74.69
N HIS A 761 42.53 148.25 -73.93
CA HIS A 761 43.13 149.48 -74.46
C HIS A 761 44.65 149.38 -74.75
N LYS A 762 45.34 148.30 -74.35
CA LYS A 762 46.81 148.17 -74.51
C LYS A 762 47.27 147.06 -75.47
N GLU A 763 46.37 146.20 -75.96
CA GLU A 763 46.71 145.09 -76.87
C GLU A 763 46.80 145.46 -78.37
N SER A 764 46.59 146.73 -78.74
CA SER A 764 46.68 147.19 -80.14
C SER A 764 48.12 147.35 -80.68
N THR A 765 49.17 147.24 -79.86
CA THR A 765 50.54 147.63 -80.26
C THR A 765 51.60 146.53 -80.21
N LEU A 766 51.27 145.27 -79.93
CA LEU A 766 52.26 144.20 -79.72
C LEU A 766 52.16 143.00 -80.69
N ARG A 767 51.83 143.25 -81.97
CA ARG A 767 51.92 142.26 -83.07
C ARG A 767 53.24 142.32 -83.86
N SER A 768 54.36 142.59 -83.18
CA SER A 768 55.69 142.71 -83.80
C SER A 768 56.76 141.77 -83.22
N VAL A 769 56.46 141.00 -82.16
CA VAL A 769 57.43 140.08 -81.49
C VAL A 769 57.13 138.60 -81.82
N SER A 770 56.26 138.36 -82.81
CA SER A 770 55.76 137.03 -83.20
C SER A 770 56.80 136.08 -83.81
N THR A 771 58.02 136.52 -84.09
CA THR A 771 59.06 135.71 -84.75
C THR A 771 60.07 135.08 -83.79
N GLU A 772 60.09 135.45 -82.51
CA GLU A 772 60.90 134.80 -81.47
C GLU A 772 60.15 133.64 -80.77
N THR A 773 58.84 133.51 -81.01
CA THR A 773 57.98 132.50 -80.37
C THR A 773 58.12 131.09 -80.98
N ASP A 774 58.62 130.97 -82.21
CA ASP A 774 58.65 129.69 -82.92
C ASP A 774 59.90 128.83 -82.59
N THR A 775 60.99 129.44 -82.11
CA THR A 775 62.20 128.70 -81.67
C THR A 775 62.05 128.11 -80.27
N LEU A 776 61.29 128.75 -79.37
CA LEU A 776 61.00 128.26 -78.00
C LEU A 776 59.96 127.13 -77.96
N LYS A 777 59.03 127.06 -78.94
CA LYS A 777 58.04 125.97 -79.05
C LYS A 777 58.68 124.60 -79.30
N GLN A 778 59.80 124.57 -80.02
CA GLN A 778 60.48 123.32 -80.39
C GLN A 778 61.21 122.67 -79.20
N GLN A 779 61.74 123.48 -78.27
CA GLN A 779 62.37 122.99 -77.03
C GLN A 779 61.32 122.50 -76.00
N MET A 780 60.17 123.18 -75.88
CA MET A 780 59.04 122.76 -75.03
C MET A 780 58.44 121.39 -75.42
N ALA A 781 58.39 121.07 -76.71
CA ALA A 781 57.88 119.79 -77.19
C ALA A 781 58.74 118.58 -76.75
N THR A 782 60.06 118.77 -76.58
CA THR A 782 60.98 117.69 -76.17
C THR A 782 60.93 117.41 -74.67
N LEU A 783 60.75 118.44 -73.84
CA LEU A 783 60.61 118.27 -72.39
C LEU A 783 59.27 117.65 -71.98
N LYS A 784 58.19 117.98 -72.69
CA LYS A 784 56.85 117.40 -72.44
C LYS A 784 56.85 115.87 -72.60
N ARG A 785 57.48 115.35 -73.65
CA ARG A 785 57.59 113.89 -73.88
C ARG A 785 58.35 113.16 -72.77
N LYS A 786 59.40 113.77 -72.20
CA LYS A 786 60.16 113.16 -71.09
C LYS A 786 59.35 113.11 -69.80
N ASN A 787 58.56 114.14 -69.52
CA ASN A 787 57.68 114.18 -68.35
C ASN A 787 56.53 113.17 -68.45
N ASP A 788 55.93 113.04 -69.63
CA ASP A 788 54.85 112.07 -69.88
C ASP A 788 55.36 110.63 -69.67
N ASN A 789 56.57 110.30 -70.15
CA ASN A 789 57.18 108.99 -69.94
C ASN A 789 57.48 108.69 -68.46
N ALA A 790 57.93 109.68 -67.69
CA ALA A 790 58.17 109.51 -66.25
C ALA A 790 56.85 109.31 -65.46
N SER A 791 55.79 110.02 -65.87
CA SER A 791 54.47 109.88 -65.25
C SER A 791 53.85 108.50 -65.51
N THR A 792 54.02 107.95 -66.72
CA THR A 792 53.53 106.59 -67.03
C THR A 792 54.28 105.52 -66.26
N GLU A 793 55.59 105.67 -66.07
CA GLU A 793 56.40 104.72 -65.31
C GLU A 793 56.08 104.77 -63.81
N ASN A 794 55.83 105.97 -63.26
CA ASN A 794 55.42 106.11 -61.86
C ASN A 794 54.02 105.49 -61.61
N GLY A 795 53.10 105.62 -62.59
CA GLY A 795 51.82 104.91 -62.57
C GLY A 795 51.98 103.39 -62.62
N ARG A 796 52.89 102.88 -63.45
CA ARG A 796 53.20 101.44 -63.52
C ARG A 796 53.73 100.91 -62.19
N LEU A 797 54.72 101.58 -61.59
CA LEU A 797 55.29 101.19 -60.29
C LEU A 797 54.26 101.26 -59.14
N SER A 798 53.37 102.25 -59.16
CA SER A 798 52.29 102.34 -58.18
C SER A 798 51.31 101.16 -58.29
N ASN A 799 50.98 100.74 -59.52
CA ASN A 799 50.11 99.58 -59.75
C ASN A 799 50.79 98.28 -59.30
N GLU A 800 52.08 98.10 -59.60
CA GLU A 800 52.84 96.93 -59.14
C GLU A 800 52.94 96.86 -57.62
N LEU A 801 53.06 98.01 -56.94
CA LEU A 801 53.04 98.07 -55.49
C LEU A 801 51.66 97.72 -54.91
N THR A 802 50.57 98.17 -55.54
CA THR A 802 49.22 97.80 -55.11
C THR A 802 48.93 96.32 -55.34
N ASP A 803 49.40 95.75 -56.44
CA ASP A 803 49.26 94.33 -56.75
C ASP A 803 50.07 93.49 -55.74
N ALA A 804 51.32 93.86 -55.47
CA ALA A 804 52.14 93.20 -54.45
C ALA A 804 51.54 93.29 -53.03
N LEU A 805 50.89 94.40 -52.67
CA LEU A 805 50.16 94.53 -51.40
C LEU A 805 48.94 93.62 -51.37
N ALA A 806 48.18 93.53 -52.47
CA ALA A 806 47.04 92.62 -52.58
C ALA A 806 47.50 91.15 -52.44
N GLU A 807 48.57 90.75 -53.11
CA GLU A 807 49.18 89.42 -52.99
C GLU A 807 49.67 89.14 -51.56
N LEU A 808 50.29 90.11 -50.88
CA LEU A 808 50.70 89.97 -49.48
C LEU A 808 49.50 89.77 -48.55
N THR A 809 48.37 90.45 -48.80
CA THR A 809 47.15 90.25 -48.01
C THR A 809 46.51 88.88 -48.29
N LEU A 810 46.54 88.42 -49.54
CA LEU A 810 46.03 87.11 -49.94
C LEU A 810 46.85 85.98 -49.32
N THR A 811 48.18 86.04 -49.40
CA THR A 811 49.09 85.04 -48.80
C THR A 811 48.98 85.01 -47.27
N LYS A 812 48.82 86.16 -46.60
CA LYS A 812 48.53 86.21 -45.15
C LYS A 812 47.21 85.53 -44.79
N ARG A 813 46.18 85.68 -45.64
CA ARG A 813 44.90 85.00 -45.45
C ARG A 813 45.05 83.50 -45.64
N GLN A 814 45.70 83.05 -46.72
CA GLN A 814 45.98 81.64 -46.98
C GLN A 814 46.81 80.99 -45.85
N LEU A 815 47.81 81.71 -45.31
CA LEU A 815 48.57 81.25 -44.15
C LEU A 815 47.66 81.06 -42.92
N LYS A 816 46.77 82.02 -42.64
CA LYS A 816 45.81 81.92 -41.53
C LYS A 816 44.84 80.76 -41.71
N ASP A 817 44.36 80.54 -42.93
CA ASP A 817 43.47 79.43 -43.26
C ASP A 817 44.19 78.08 -43.06
N SER A 818 45.45 77.96 -43.52
CA SER A 818 46.28 76.75 -43.28
C SER A 818 46.58 76.50 -41.80
N GLN A 819 46.79 77.56 -40.99
CA GLN A 819 46.97 77.43 -39.54
C GLN A 819 45.69 76.93 -38.86
N GLN A 820 44.52 77.42 -39.29
CA GLN A 820 43.24 76.94 -38.78
C GLN A 820 43.00 75.48 -39.17
N GLU A 821 43.38 75.07 -40.37
CA GLU A 821 43.32 73.66 -40.80
C GLU A 821 44.23 72.77 -39.95
N VAL A 822 45.47 73.20 -39.67
CA VAL A 822 46.37 72.44 -38.78
C VAL A 822 45.78 72.30 -37.38
N GLU A 823 45.18 73.36 -36.82
CA GLU A 823 44.53 73.25 -35.50
C GLU A 823 43.30 72.35 -35.52
N ARG A 824 42.50 72.36 -36.60
CA ARG A 824 41.39 71.40 -36.80
C ARG A 824 41.89 69.96 -36.89
N MET A 825 43.00 69.71 -37.60
CA MET A 825 43.61 68.38 -37.68
C MET A 825 44.15 67.93 -36.31
N LYS A 826 44.71 68.85 -35.51
CA LYS A 826 45.14 68.55 -34.14
C LYS A 826 43.99 68.25 -33.18
N THR A 827 42.82 68.90 -33.34
CA THR A 827 41.64 68.56 -32.54
C THR A 827 41.09 67.20 -32.95
N GLN A 828 40.99 66.93 -34.25
CA GLN A 828 40.56 65.62 -34.77
C GLN A 828 41.50 64.50 -34.32
N LEU A 829 42.82 64.69 -34.35
CA LEU A 829 43.78 63.70 -33.85
C LEU A 829 43.59 63.42 -32.35
N ARG A 830 43.31 64.46 -31.54
CA ARG A 830 43.03 64.29 -30.11
C ARG A 830 41.73 63.51 -29.88
N GLU A 831 40.70 63.76 -30.68
CA GLU A 831 39.45 63.00 -30.66
C GLU A 831 39.69 61.54 -31.04
N TYR A 832 40.43 61.27 -32.12
CA TYR A 832 40.79 59.89 -32.50
C TYR A 832 41.63 59.17 -31.44
N VAL A 833 42.57 59.84 -30.78
CA VAL A 833 43.34 59.25 -29.68
C VAL A 833 42.43 58.91 -28.49
N GLN A 834 41.48 59.76 -28.15
CA GLN A 834 40.49 59.47 -27.09
C GLN A 834 39.56 58.32 -27.49
N GLU A 835 39.13 58.25 -28.75
CA GLU A 835 38.33 57.14 -29.25
C GLU A 835 39.11 55.82 -29.24
N MET A 836 40.38 55.84 -29.61
CA MET A 836 41.28 54.68 -29.53
C MET A 836 41.46 54.22 -28.08
N GLN A 837 41.64 55.14 -27.13
CA GLN A 837 41.71 54.80 -25.70
C GLN A 837 40.40 54.18 -25.19
N ARG A 838 39.24 54.74 -25.57
CA ARG A 838 37.94 54.12 -25.22
C ARG A 838 37.77 52.74 -25.85
N ALA A 839 38.26 52.54 -27.08
CA ALA A 839 38.24 51.24 -27.73
C ALA A 839 39.17 50.24 -27.03
N GLU A 840 40.36 50.66 -26.61
CA GLU A 840 41.29 49.85 -25.80
C GLU A 840 40.68 49.46 -24.43
N GLU A 841 40.06 50.41 -23.73
CA GLU A 841 39.35 50.15 -22.47
C GLU A 841 38.20 49.15 -22.67
N LEU A 842 37.42 49.30 -23.75
CA LEU A 842 36.35 48.36 -24.08
C LEU A 842 36.90 46.98 -24.43
N LEU A 843 38.02 46.90 -25.15
CA LEU A 843 38.69 45.63 -25.46
C LEU A 843 39.20 44.94 -24.19
N LEU A 844 39.81 45.68 -23.26
CA LEU A 844 40.25 45.14 -21.97
C LEU A 844 39.07 44.60 -21.14
N GLU A 845 37.94 45.30 -21.11
CA GLU A 845 36.74 44.78 -20.43
C GLU A 845 36.22 43.52 -21.11
N LYS A 846 36.26 43.45 -22.45
CA LYS A 846 35.88 42.23 -23.19
C LYS A 846 36.85 41.08 -22.99
N GLU A 847 38.15 41.34 -22.85
CA GLU A 847 39.14 40.32 -22.49
C GLU A 847 38.88 39.78 -21.07
N ARG A 848 38.57 40.67 -20.13
CA ARG A 848 38.20 40.29 -18.76
C ARG A 848 36.89 39.50 -18.69
N GLU A 849 35.86 39.91 -19.45
CA GLU A 849 34.61 39.15 -19.59
C GLU A 849 34.90 37.75 -20.16
N ARG A 850 35.76 37.64 -21.18
CA ARG A 850 36.18 36.37 -21.76
C ARG A 850 36.89 35.48 -20.75
N GLU A 851 37.81 36.04 -19.97
CA GLU A 851 38.49 35.32 -18.89
C GLU A 851 37.50 34.81 -17.84
N SER A 852 36.55 35.64 -17.40
CA SER A 852 35.51 35.22 -16.47
C SER A 852 34.61 34.10 -17.05
N MET A 853 34.27 34.18 -18.34
CA MET A 853 33.54 33.10 -19.01
C MET A 853 34.36 31.82 -19.10
N LEU A 854 35.66 31.90 -19.38
CA LEU A 854 36.55 30.74 -19.39
C LEU A 854 36.69 30.12 -17.99
N GLU A 855 36.74 30.92 -16.92
CA GLU A 855 36.71 30.41 -15.54
C GLU A 855 35.39 29.71 -15.23
N ARG A 856 34.25 30.25 -15.66
CA ARG A 856 32.94 29.58 -15.53
C ARG A 856 32.88 28.27 -16.33
N PHE A 857 33.46 28.23 -17.53
CA PHE A 857 33.56 27.00 -18.30
C PHE A 857 34.46 25.97 -17.62
N LYS A 858 35.58 26.40 -17.01
CA LYS A 858 36.45 25.51 -16.23
C LYS A 858 35.72 24.97 -15.00
N SER A 859 35.05 25.80 -14.21
CA SER A 859 34.31 25.34 -13.03
C SER A 859 33.12 24.46 -13.40
N LEU A 860 32.43 24.75 -14.51
CA LEU A 860 31.38 23.89 -15.05
C LEU A 860 31.96 22.55 -15.52
N SER A 861 33.12 22.55 -16.18
CA SER A 861 33.80 21.32 -16.62
C SER A 861 34.29 20.49 -15.44
N GLU A 862 34.80 21.12 -14.39
CA GLU A 862 35.14 20.47 -13.12
C GLU A 862 33.88 19.88 -12.46
N GLY A 863 32.77 20.62 -12.46
CA GLY A 863 31.47 20.12 -12.00
C GLY A 863 30.98 18.91 -12.80
N VAL A 864 31.11 18.94 -14.14
CA VAL A 864 30.80 17.81 -15.02
C VAL A 864 31.69 16.61 -14.69
N ASN A 865 33.00 16.80 -14.52
CA ASN A 865 33.91 15.71 -14.15
C ASN A 865 33.58 15.10 -12.77
N VAL A 866 33.18 15.93 -11.79
CA VAL A 866 32.73 15.45 -10.48
C VAL A 866 31.41 14.67 -10.60
N LEU A 867 30.48 15.12 -11.43
CA LEU A 867 29.24 14.40 -11.69
C LEU A 867 29.49 13.10 -12.47
N GLU A 868 30.39 13.09 -13.45
CA GLU A 868 30.78 11.89 -14.20
C GLU A 868 31.44 10.88 -13.27
N THR A 869 32.39 11.30 -12.43
CA THR A 869 33.03 10.40 -11.45
C THR A 869 32.03 9.89 -10.43
N SER A 870 31.13 10.74 -9.93
CA SER A 870 30.02 10.32 -9.06
C SER A 870 29.07 9.34 -9.76
N ASN A 871 28.83 9.52 -11.06
CA ASN A 871 27.98 8.62 -11.82
C ASN A 871 28.68 7.27 -12.02
N HIS A 872 29.98 7.25 -12.34
CA HIS A 872 30.76 6.01 -12.43
C HIS A 872 30.80 5.26 -11.09
N THR A 873 30.91 5.96 -9.95
CA THR A 873 30.84 5.31 -8.64
C THR A 873 29.45 4.74 -8.35
N LEU A 874 28.38 5.47 -8.69
CA LEU A 874 27.01 4.96 -8.57
C LEU A 874 26.74 3.80 -9.53
N GLU A 875 27.30 3.82 -10.73
CA GLU A 875 27.26 2.69 -11.68
C GLU A 875 28.00 1.47 -11.13
N ALA A 876 29.15 1.67 -10.48
CA ALA A 876 29.87 0.59 -9.79
C ALA A 876 29.05 0.03 -8.62
N GLU A 877 28.50 0.87 -7.74
CA GLU A 877 27.66 0.46 -6.61
C GLU A 877 26.38 -0.25 -7.08
N THR A 878 25.73 0.26 -8.14
CA THR A 878 24.55 -0.42 -8.71
C THR A 878 24.92 -1.74 -9.38
N SER A 879 26.09 -1.85 -10.01
CA SER A 879 26.58 -3.12 -10.54
C SER A 879 26.88 -4.13 -9.44
N GLU A 880 27.40 -3.68 -8.30
CA GLU A 880 27.69 -4.52 -7.13
C GLU A 880 26.39 -4.95 -6.43
N ALA A 881 25.44 -4.03 -6.25
CA ALA A 881 24.12 -4.35 -5.74
C ALA A 881 23.37 -5.36 -6.63
N ARG A 882 23.47 -5.23 -7.96
CA ARG A 882 22.92 -6.23 -8.89
C ARG A 882 23.57 -7.59 -8.74
N LYS A 883 24.90 -7.67 -8.57
CA LYS A 883 25.60 -8.94 -8.31
C LYS A 883 25.14 -9.58 -7.01
N LEU A 884 25.05 -8.80 -5.92
CA LEU A 884 24.56 -9.30 -4.64
C LEU A 884 23.11 -9.79 -4.72
N LEU A 885 22.28 -9.12 -5.51
CA LEU A 885 20.90 -9.51 -5.74
C LEU A 885 20.82 -10.80 -6.56
N GLN A 886 21.64 -10.94 -7.61
CA GLN A 886 21.76 -12.16 -8.38
C GLN A 886 22.26 -13.34 -7.52
N GLU A 887 23.27 -13.14 -6.66
CA GLU A 887 23.74 -14.16 -5.72
C GLU A 887 22.63 -14.57 -4.72
N ALA A 888 21.81 -13.62 -4.28
CA ALA A 888 20.67 -13.90 -3.42
C ALA A 888 19.58 -14.68 -4.16
N GLU A 889 19.28 -14.32 -5.41
CA GLU A 889 18.34 -15.04 -6.28
C GLU A 889 18.81 -16.47 -6.55
N GLU A 890 20.10 -16.68 -6.84
CA GLU A 890 20.69 -18.02 -7.01
C GLU A 890 20.61 -18.85 -5.71
N ARG A 891 20.83 -18.23 -4.55
CA ARG A 891 20.63 -18.90 -3.24
C ARG A 891 19.16 -19.25 -2.98
N ILE A 892 18.23 -18.39 -3.37
CA ILE A 892 16.80 -18.67 -3.25
C ILE A 892 16.42 -19.83 -4.18
N ALA A 893 16.86 -19.80 -5.44
CA ALA A 893 16.59 -20.86 -6.41
C ALA A 893 17.11 -22.23 -5.93
N THR A 894 18.33 -22.28 -5.41
CA THR A 894 18.88 -23.52 -4.84
C THR A 894 18.12 -24.00 -3.60
N LEU A 895 17.64 -23.10 -2.74
CA LEU A 895 16.78 -23.45 -1.61
C LEU A 895 15.39 -23.94 -2.07
N GLU A 896 14.83 -23.36 -3.13
CA GLU A 896 13.58 -23.79 -3.76
C GLU A 896 13.71 -25.19 -4.38
N GLU A 897 14.80 -25.47 -5.11
CA GLU A 897 15.11 -26.81 -5.61
C GLU A 897 15.21 -27.82 -4.46
N LEU A 898 15.94 -27.48 -3.39
CA LEU A 898 16.09 -28.36 -2.24
C LEU A 898 14.76 -28.60 -1.51
N THR A 899 13.89 -27.59 -1.41
CA THR A 899 12.56 -27.76 -0.81
C THR A 899 11.66 -28.60 -1.70
N ASN A 900 11.70 -28.43 -3.02
CA ASN A 900 10.96 -29.28 -3.96
C ASN A 900 11.41 -30.75 -3.88
N GLU A 901 12.71 -31.01 -3.80
CA GLU A 901 13.24 -32.37 -3.58
C GLU A 901 12.74 -32.94 -2.24
N ARG A 902 12.73 -32.14 -1.17
CA ARG A 902 12.23 -32.58 0.14
C ARG A 902 10.73 -32.85 0.12
N GLU A 903 9.94 -32.02 -0.55
CA GLU A 903 8.52 -32.27 -0.74
C GLU A 903 8.26 -33.53 -1.56
N GLN A 904 9.03 -33.78 -2.62
CA GLN A 904 8.90 -35.00 -3.41
C GLN A 904 9.21 -36.24 -2.56
N ASN A 905 10.29 -36.21 -1.75
CA ASN A 905 10.59 -37.27 -0.80
C ASN A 905 9.47 -37.47 0.24
N ILE A 906 8.85 -36.39 0.72
CA ILE A 906 7.70 -36.48 1.64
C ILE A 906 6.52 -37.15 0.94
N ARG A 907 6.19 -36.76 -0.30
CA ARG A 907 5.11 -37.38 -1.07
C ARG A 907 5.37 -38.87 -1.33
N GLU A 908 6.61 -39.27 -1.60
CA GLU A 908 7.00 -40.67 -1.75
C GLU A 908 6.83 -41.44 -0.45
N CYS A 909 7.26 -40.88 0.69
CA CYS A 909 7.03 -41.46 2.01
C CYS A 909 5.53 -41.57 2.34
N GLU A 910 4.73 -40.55 2.04
CA GLU A 910 3.27 -40.57 2.22
C GLU A 910 2.62 -41.65 1.35
N HIS A 911 3.09 -41.82 0.11
CA HIS A 911 2.60 -42.87 -0.77
C HIS A 911 2.90 -44.26 -0.21
N GLN A 912 4.13 -44.48 0.27
CA GLN A 912 4.52 -45.74 0.93
C GLN A 912 3.71 -46.01 2.19
N ILE A 913 3.46 -44.98 3.02
CA ILE A 913 2.60 -45.11 4.21
C ILE A 913 1.19 -45.51 3.79
N ASN A 914 0.64 -44.92 2.73
CA ASN A 914 -0.71 -45.24 2.25
C ASN A 914 -0.79 -46.67 1.69
N GLU A 915 0.21 -47.12 0.94
CA GLU A 915 0.30 -48.50 0.44
C GLU A 915 0.40 -49.51 1.59
N LEU A 916 1.28 -49.27 2.56
CA LEU A 916 1.41 -50.11 3.75
C LEU A 916 0.13 -50.11 4.58
N SER A 917 -0.54 -48.96 4.70
CA SER A 917 -1.83 -48.85 5.40
C SER A 917 -2.93 -49.63 4.69
N ALA A 918 -2.97 -49.59 3.35
CA ALA A 918 -3.91 -50.37 2.56
C ALA A 918 -3.64 -51.88 2.66
N SER A 919 -2.37 -52.28 2.62
CA SER A 919 -1.95 -53.67 2.85
C SER A 919 -2.31 -54.15 4.26
N LEU A 920 -2.13 -53.30 5.28
CA LEU A 920 -2.51 -53.61 6.65
C LEU A 920 -4.03 -53.81 6.76
N ALA A 921 -4.82 -52.90 6.18
CA ALA A 921 -6.29 -53.01 6.16
C ALA A 921 -6.77 -54.28 5.42
N ALA A 922 -6.12 -54.66 4.33
CA ALA A 922 -6.42 -55.90 3.61
C ALA A 922 -6.13 -57.13 4.48
N ALA A 923 -4.96 -57.17 5.14
CA ALA A 923 -4.60 -58.26 6.04
C ALA A 923 -5.51 -58.31 7.29
N GLU A 924 -5.93 -57.16 7.83
CA GLU A 924 -6.93 -57.08 8.90
C GLU A 924 -8.27 -57.66 8.45
N SER A 925 -8.75 -57.30 7.25
CA SER A 925 -9.99 -57.85 6.69
C SER A 925 -9.91 -59.37 6.46
N GLU A 926 -8.75 -59.88 6.02
CA GLU A 926 -8.52 -61.31 5.82
C GLU A 926 -8.50 -62.05 7.16
N LEU A 927 -7.90 -61.47 8.20
CA LEU A 927 -7.97 -61.99 9.57
C LEU A 927 -9.39 -61.99 10.12
N GLU A 928 -10.18 -60.95 9.86
CA GLU A 928 -11.59 -60.89 10.24
C GLU A 928 -12.40 -62.00 9.57
N ALA A 929 -12.20 -62.21 8.26
CA ALA A 929 -12.84 -63.27 7.50
C ALA A 929 -12.47 -64.67 8.05
N LEU A 930 -11.19 -64.92 8.32
CA LEU A 930 -10.73 -66.17 8.93
C LEU A 930 -11.27 -66.37 10.37
N ARG A 931 -11.51 -65.29 11.12
CA ARG A 931 -12.18 -65.36 12.43
C ARG A 931 -13.65 -65.72 12.29
N GLU A 932 -14.35 -65.18 11.29
CA GLU A 932 -15.74 -65.55 11.00
C GLU A 932 -15.86 -67.00 10.53
N GLU A 933 -14.94 -67.44 9.66
CA GLU A 933 -14.87 -68.83 9.21
C GLU A 933 -14.60 -69.79 10.38
N ASN A 934 -13.66 -69.46 11.27
CA ASN A 934 -13.42 -70.25 12.50
C ASN A 934 -14.67 -70.29 13.40
N LYS A 935 -15.42 -69.20 13.53
CA LYS A 935 -16.67 -69.19 14.28
C LYS A 935 -17.72 -70.09 13.63
N ALA A 936 -17.85 -70.06 12.30
CA ALA A 936 -18.76 -70.92 11.56
C ALA A 936 -18.39 -72.41 11.73
N LEU A 937 -17.11 -72.75 11.55
CA LEU A 937 -16.61 -74.11 11.78
C LEU A 937 -16.80 -74.57 13.22
N ALA A 938 -16.66 -73.69 14.21
CA ALA A 938 -16.93 -74.01 15.60
C ALA A 938 -18.42 -74.32 15.85
N LEU A 939 -19.33 -73.59 15.20
CA LEU A 939 -20.77 -73.86 15.25
C LEU A 939 -21.11 -75.19 14.58
N ASP A 940 -20.52 -75.48 13.41
CA ASP A 940 -20.70 -76.76 12.72
C ASP A 940 -20.13 -77.93 13.53
N LEU A 941 -18.99 -77.74 14.18
CA LEU A 941 -18.43 -78.72 15.10
C LEU A 941 -19.38 -78.98 16.29
N GLU A 942 -20.00 -77.95 16.84
CA GLU A 942 -20.96 -78.12 17.93
C GLU A 942 -22.24 -78.82 17.45
N ALA A 943 -22.75 -78.47 16.28
CA ALA A 943 -23.89 -79.13 15.66
C ALA A 943 -23.62 -80.62 15.36
N THR A 944 -22.41 -80.95 14.90
CA THR A 944 -22.00 -82.34 14.67
C THR A 944 -21.84 -83.10 15.98
N LYS A 945 -21.30 -82.49 17.05
CA LYS A 945 -21.29 -83.09 18.39
C LYS A 945 -22.70 -83.37 18.91
N GLU A 946 -23.64 -82.42 18.74
CA GLU A 946 -25.05 -82.63 19.11
C GLU A 946 -25.69 -83.77 18.33
N LEU A 947 -25.39 -83.89 17.03
CA LEU A 947 -25.86 -84.99 16.20
C LEU A 947 -25.28 -86.33 16.67
N CYS A 948 -23.98 -86.40 16.96
CA CYS A 948 -23.35 -87.58 17.55
C CYS A 948 -24.02 -87.95 18.88
N GLY A 949 -24.27 -86.98 19.77
CA GLY A 949 -25.00 -87.22 21.02
C GLY A 949 -26.42 -87.75 20.80
N LYS A 950 -27.14 -87.26 19.78
CA LYS A 950 -28.47 -87.78 19.39
C LYS A 950 -28.39 -89.20 18.84
N LEU A 951 -27.36 -89.51 18.04
CA LEU A 951 -27.13 -90.86 17.51
C LEU A 951 -26.75 -91.85 18.61
N ASP A 952 -25.91 -91.46 19.56
CA ASP A 952 -25.57 -92.27 20.73
C ASP A 952 -26.81 -92.54 21.59
N LEU A 953 -27.65 -91.53 21.84
CA LEU A 953 -28.94 -91.72 22.50
C LEU A 953 -29.88 -92.66 21.75
N GLN A 954 -29.90 -92.62 20.42
CA GLN A 954 -30.68 -93.57 19.61
C GLN A 954 -30.10 -94.98 19.66
N LYS A 955 -28.78 -95.12 19.63
CA LYS A 955 -28.10 -96.40 19.80
C LYS A 955 -28.43 -97.01 21.16
N ASP A 956 -28.34 -96.24 22.24
CA ASP A 956 -28.67 -96.71 23.59
C ASP A 956 -30.14 -97.14 23.70
N LYS A 957 -31.08 -96.40 23.07
CA LYS A 957 -32.49 -96.79 22.99
C LYS A 957 -32.69 -98.10 22.24
N LEU A 958 -32.11 -98.24 21.04
CA LEU A 958 -32.18 -99.48 20.26
C LEU A 958 -31.52 -100.65 20.99
N GLN A 959 -30.46 -100.39 21.75
CA GLN A 959 -29.79 -101.40 22.54
C GLN A 959 -30.67 -101.83 23.73
N ALA A 960 -31.35 -100.91 24.39
CA ALA A 960 -32.36 -101.23 25.42
C ALA A 960 -33.55 -102.02 24.84
N GLU A 961 -34.06 -101.65 23.66
CA GLU A 961 -35.11 -102.41 22.96
C GLU A 961 -34.62 -103.82 22.59
N LEU A 962 -33.36 -103.97 22.15
CA LEU A 962 -32.76 -105.27 21.85
C LEU A 962 -32.61 -106.13 23.10
N GLU A 963 -32.21 -105.54 24.24
CA GLU A 963 -32.13 -106.19 25.54
C GLU A 963 -33.53 -106.63 26.01
N GLU A 964 -34.55 -105.79 25.85
CA GLU A 964 -35.94 -106.13 26.14
C GLU A 964 -36.41 -107.31 25.28
N HIS A 965 -36.17 -107.27 23.97
CA HIS A 965 -36.46 -108.39 23.07
C HIS A 965 -35.64 -109.65 23.40
N SER A 966 -34.41 -109.50 23.88
CA SER A 966 -33.60 -110.62 24.38
C SER A 966 -34.24 -111.23 25.63
N ASN A 967 -34.68 -110.40 26.58
CA ASN A 967 -35.37 -110.83 27.80
C ASN A 967 -36.70 -111.51 27.49
N ILE A 968 -37.49 -110.97 26.54
CA ILE A 968 -38.73 -111.59 26.06
C ILE A 968 -38.43 -112.95 25.41
N ARG A 969 -37.40 -113.04 24.56
CA ARG A 969 -36.97 -114.33 23.97
C ARG A 969 -36.56 -115.34 25.04
N GLU A 970 -35.86 -114.90 26.08
CA GLU A 970 -35.46 -115.75 27.18
C GLU A 970 -36.65 -116.18 28.05
N GLN A 971 -37.63 -115.30 28.28
CA GLN A 971 -38.91 -115.64 28.93
C GLN A 971 -39.70 -116.67 28.10
N LEU A 972 -39.87 -116.45 26.81
CA LEU A 972 -40.50 -117.41 25.90
C LEU A 972 -39.74 -118.74 25.86
N ALA A 973 -38.40 -118.72 25.97
CA ALA A 973 -37.60 -119.95 26.08
C ALA A 973 -37.83 -120.67 27.41
N ARG A 974 -37.97 -119.94 28.53
CA ARG A 974 -38.32 -120.51 29.84
C ARG A 974 -39.73 -121.11 29.81
N GLU A 975 -40.70 -120.42 29.23
CA GLU A 975 -42.08 -120.89 29.05
C GLU A 975 -42.16 -122.11 28.12
N LYS A 976 -41.40 -122.11 27.02
CA LYS A 976 -41.23 -123.30 26.19
C LYS A 976 -40.65 -124.46 27.00
N GLY A 977 -39.70 -124.18 27.90
CA GLY A 977 -39.13 -125.17 28.81
C GLY A 977 -40.13 -125.69 29.86
N THR A 978 -41.00 -124.84 30.41
CA THR A 978 -42.06 -125.28 31.34
C THR A 978 -43.13 -126.08 30.62
N LEU A 979 -43.59 -125.63 29.45
CA LEU A 979 -44.54 -126.37 28.61
C LEU A 979 -43.97 -127.72 28.16
N GLN A 980 -42.66 -127.79 27.86
CA GLN A 980 -42.00 -129.06 27.58
C GLN A 980 -41.96 -129.98 28.81
N ARG A 981 -41.77 -129.46 30.03
CA ARG A 981 -41.84 -130.26 31.27
C ARG A 981 -43.27 -130.74 31.56
N GLU A 982 -44.28 -129.90 31.35
CA GLU A 982 -45.70 -130.28 31.46
C GLU A 982 -46.11 -131.31 30.41
N LEU A 983 -45.58 -131.21 29.18
CA LEU A 983 -45.74 -132.22 28.13
C LEU A 983 -45.06 -133.55 28.51
N THR A 984 -43.91 -133.54 29.20
CA THR A 984 -43.29 -134.77 29.70
C THR A 984 -44.04 -135.39 30.87
N LEU A 985 -44.72 -134.58 31.69
CA LEU A 985 -45.52 -135.04 32.84
C LEU A 985 -46.86 -135.65 32.40
N THR A 986 -47.44 -135.17 31.30
CA THR A 986 -48.62 -135.78 30.65
C THR A 986 -48.26 -137.07 29.90
N ARG A 987 -47.06 -137.16 29.30
CA ARG A 987 -46.53 -138.37 28.63
C ARG A 987 -46.26 -139.57 29.55
N THR A 988 -46.24 -139.42 30.88
CA THR A 988 -46.13 -140.56 31.81
C THR A 988 -47.49 -141.08 32.30
N GLY A 989 -48.58 -140.32 32.12
CA GLY A 989 -49.96 -140.80 32.30
C GLY A 989 -50.52 -141.52 31.06
N ASP A 990 -50.08 -141.14 29.87
CA ASP A 990 -50.54 -141.70 28.58
C ASP A 990 -49.70 -142.90 28.09
N ARG A 991 -48.99 -143.60 28.99
CA ARG A 991 -48.24 -144.82 28.65
C ARG A 991 -49.11 -146.07 28.48
N ALA A 992 -50.43 -145.95 28.67
CA ALA A 992 -51.41 -147.02 28.45
C ALA A 992 -52.30 -146.80 27.20
N ALA A 993 -52.13 -145.69 26.46
CA ALA A 993 -52.93 -145.37 25.26
C ALA A 993 -52.12 -145.34 23.95
N VAL A 994 -50.79 -145.46 24.02
CA VAL A 994 -49.89 -145.29 22.86
C VAL A 994 -49.61 -146.60 22.08
N ASP A 995 -49.94 -147.77 22.64
CA ASP A 995 -49.89 -149.03 21.88
C ASP A 995 -51.02 -149.12 20.82
N GLY A 996 -52.03 -148.23 20.87
CA GLY A 996 -53.09 -148.13 19.86
C GLY A 996 -52.84 -147.15 18.70
N LEU A 997 -51.73 -146.39 18.71
CA LEU A 997 -51.48 -145.32 17.73
C LEU A 997 -50.20 -145.53 16.90
N GLN A 998 -49.56 -146.70 16.99
CA GLN A 998 -48.49 -147.13 16.09
C GLN A 998 -48.99 -147.66 14.72
N GLU A 999 -50.29 -147.95 14.57
CA GLU A 999 -50.90 -148.36 13.28
C GLU A 999 -51.41 -147.20 12.40
N LEU A 1000 -51.54 -145.98 12.94
CA LEU A 1000 -52.02 -144.80 12.20
C LEU A 1000 -50.89 -143.92 11.61
N LEU A 1001 -49.63 -144.19 11.97
CA LEU A 1001 -48.44 -143.49 11.44
C LEU A 1001 -47.85 -144.13 10.18
N THR A 1002 -48.32 -145.32 9.78
CA THR A 1002 -48.00 -145.93 8.49
C THR A 1002 -49.00 -145.52 7.39
N ALA A 1003 -50.22 -145.11 7.76
CA ALA A 1003 -51.25 -144.67 6.82
C ALA A 1003 -51.06 -143.20 6.35
N SER A 1004 -50.64 -142.26 7.20
CA SER A 1004 -50.46 -140.85 6.79
C SER A 1004 -49.22 -140.56 5.94
N ARG A 1005 -48.34 -141.56 5.76
CA ARG A 1005 -47.19 -141.48 4.86
C ARG A 1005 -47.56 -141.78 3.39
N ALA A 1006 -48.72 -142.39 3.12
CA ALA A 1006 -49.24 -142.59 1.77
C ALA A 1006 -50.00 -141.36 1.22
N ASP A 1007 -50.63 -140.56 2.09
CA ASP A 1007 -51.42 -139.38 1.69
C ASP A 1007 -50.55 -138.17 1.28
N LEU A 1008 -49.31 -138.09 1.77
CA LEU A 1008 -48.34 -137.04 1.37
C LEU A 1008 -47.78 -137.22 -0.06
N GLU A 1009 -47.77 -138.45 -0.59
CA GLU A 1009 -47.38 -138.71 -1.99
C GLU A 1009 -48.52 -138.38 -2.97
N GLN A 1010 -49.78 -138.55 -2.57
CA GLN A 1010 -50.95 -138.13 -3.35
C GLN A 1010 -51.07 -136.60 -3.49
N HIS A 1011 -50.74 -135.84 -2.44
CA HIS A 1011 -50.72 -134.38 -2.50
C HIS A 1011 -49.61 -133.80 -3.40
N ARG A 1012 -48.50 -134.54 -3.59
CA ARG A 1012 -47.40 -134.12 -4.46
C ARG A 1012 -47.74 -134.24 -5.96
N LEU A 1013 -48.56 -135.25 -6.33
CA LEU A 1013 -49.06 -135.43 -7.69
C LEU A 1013 -50.14 -134.40 -8.08
N ALA A 1014 -50.94 -133.93 -7.12
CA ALA A 1014 -51.95 -132.87 -7.36
C ALA A 1014 -51.31 -131.49 -7.67
N LEU A 1015 -50.17 -131.18 -7.06
CA LEU A 1015 -49.40 -129.95 -7.33
C LEU A 1015 -48.78 -129.94 -8.74
N ALA A 1016 -48.40 -131.10 -9.27
CA ALA A 1016 -47.88 -131.24 -10.63
C ALA A 1016 -48.96 -131.02 -11.71
N GLN A 1017 -50.21 -131.42 -11.44
CA GLN A 1017 -51.35 -131.21 -12.36
C GLN A 1017 -51.76 -129.73 -12.44
N GLN A 1018 -51.69 -128.99 -11.33
CA GLN A 1018 -51.92 -127.54 -11.30
C GLN A 1018 -50.83 -126.77 -12.08
N GLN A 1019 -49.58 -127.22 -12.05
CA GLN A 1019 -48.50 -126.61 -12.86
C GLN A 1019 -48.73 -126.81 -14.37
N GLN A 1020 -49.25 -127.96 -14.80
CA GLN A 1020 -49.59 -128.23 -16.20
C GLN A 1020 -50.75 -127.35 -16.72
N GLU A 1021 -51.69 -126.96 -15.87
CA GLU A 1021 -52.74 -125.99 -16.22
C GLU A 1021 -52.20 -124.55 -16.36
N THR A 1022 -51.22 -124.17 -15.53
CA THR A 1022 -50.56 -122.85 -15.67
C THR A 1022 -49.72 -122.73 -16.95
N GLU A 1023 -49.14 -123.83 -17.44
CA GLU A 1023 -48.45 -123.86 -18.73
C GLU A 1023 -49.42 -123.73 -19.92
N LYS A 1024 -50.60 -124.37 -19.86
CA LYS A 1024 -51.64 -124.20 -20.89
C LYS A 1024 -52.14 -122.74 -20.99
N LEU A 1025 -52.38 -122.10 -19.84
CA LEU A 1025 -52.77 -120.69 -19.81
C LEU A 1025 -51.65 -119.75 -20.30
N ARG A 1026 -50.37 -120.08 -20.06
CA ARG A 1026 -49.23 -119.36 -20.65
C ARG A 1026 -49.20 -119.50 -22.18
N THR A 1027 -49.44 -120.70 -22.72
CA THR A 1027 -49.51 -120.89 -24.19
C THR A 1027 -50.67 -120.15 -24.86
N GLU A 1028 -51.81 -119.97 -24.18
CA GLU A 1028 -52.92 -119.13 -24.67
C GLU A 1028 -52.56 -117.63 -24.66
N VAL A 1029 -51.85 -117.17 -23.62
CA VAL A 1029 -51.36 -115.78 -23.53
C VAL A 1029 -50.32 -115.50 -24.62
N ASP A 1030 -49.41 -116.43 -24.89
CA ASP A 1030 -48.42 -116.28 -25.97
C ASP A 1030 -49.07 -116.33 -27.37
N ALA A 1031 -50.12 -117.14 -27.56
CA ALA A 1031 -50.92 -117.12 -28.79
C ALA A 1031 -51.67 -115.79 -29.00
N LEU A 1032 -52.16 -115.15 -27.94
CA LEU A 1032 -52.78 -113.83 -28.00
C LEU A 1032 -51.74 -112.71 -28.23
N ARG A 1033 -50.54 -112.85 -27.66
CA ARG A 1033 -49.41 -111.94 -27.92
C ARG A 1033 -48.92 -112.04 -29.37
N SER A 1034 -48.85 -113.25 -29.93
CA SER A 1034 -48.52 -113.44 -31.36
C SER A 1034 -49.57 -112.82 -32.27
N ARG A 1035 -50.88 -112.91 -31.94
CA ARG A 1035 -51.95 -112.23 -32.71
C ARG A 1035 -51.88 -110.70 -32.59
N MET A 1036 -51.51 -110.18 -31.43
CA MET A 1036 -51.26 -108.75 -31.23
C MET A 1036 -50.04 -108.27 -32.01
N ALA A 1037 -48.98 -109.08 -32.09
CA ALA A 1037 -47.82 -108.80 -32.92
C ALA A 1037 -48.18 -108.86 -34.42
N ASP A 1038 -48.98 -109.83 -34.86
CA ASP A 1038 -49.46 -109.92 -36.24
C ASP A 1038 -50.35 -108.71 -36.61
N GLU A 1039 -51.18 -108.20 -35.70
CA GLU A 1039 -51.96 -106.98 -35.91
C GLU A 1039 -51.09 -105.71 -35.88
N GLN A 1040 -50.04 -105.66 -35.04
CA GLN A 1040 -49.05 -104.59 -35.07
C GLN A 1040 -48.22 -104.61 -36.36
N ASP A 1041 -47.89 -105.78 -36.90
CA ASP A 1041 -47.22 -105.90 -38.19
C ASP A 1041 -48.15 -105.59 -39.35
N LYS A 1042 -49.46 -105.90 -39.26
CA LYS A 1042 -50.46 -105.40 -40.23
C LYS A 1042 -50.61 -103.88 -40.16
N ALA A 1043 -50.54 -103.28 -38.97
CA ALA A 1043 -50.55 -101.83 -38.78
C ALA A 1043 -49.27 -101.18 -39.30
N ARG A 1044 -48.10 -101.79 -39.07
CA ARG A 1044 -46.84 -101.35 -39.69
C ARG A 1044 -46.84 -101.53 -41.19
N ARG A 1045 -47.47 -102.58 -41.73
CA ARG A 1045 -47.66 -102.75 -43.17
C ARG A 1045 -48.66 -101.75 -43.74
N SER A 1046 -49.70 -101.35 -43.00
CA SER A 1046 -50.64 -100.31 -43.45
C SER A 1046 -50.05 -98.90 -43.32
N GLU A 1047 -49.16 -98.67 -42.37
CA GLU A 1047 -48.37 -97.44 -42.19
C GLU A 1047 -47.22 -97.37 -43.19
N ALA A 1048 -46.57 -98.49 -43.51
CA ALA A 1048 -45.64 -98.62 -44.63
C ALA A 1048 -46.37 -98.46 -45.96
N LEU A 1049 -47.58 -99.00 -46.13
CA LEU A 1049 -48.44 -98.72 -47.29
C LEU A 1049 -48.89 -97.26 -47.33
N ALA A 1050 -49.10 -96.59 -46.19
CA ALA A 1050 -49.41 -95.15 -46.14
C ALA A 1050 -48.19 -94.27 -46.42
N SER A 1051 -47.00 -94.71 -46.01
CA SER A 1051 -45.70 -94.14 -46.37
C SER A 1051 -45.41 -94.38 -47.85
N GLU A 1052 -45.70 -95.56 -48.38
CA GLU A 1052 -45.66 -95.87 -49.81
C GLU A 1052 -46.73 -95.09 -50.56
N TYR A 1053 -47.92 -94.84 -50.03
CA TYR A 1053 -48.89 -93.92 -50.62
C TYR A 1053 -48.43 -92.46 -50.50
N GLY A 1054 -47.63 -92.12 -49.49
CA GLY A 1054 -47.02 -90.81 -49.28
C GLY A 1054 -45.85 -90.56 -50.24
N VAL A 1055 -45.01 -91.57 -50.45
CA VAL A 1055 -43.97 -91.65 -51.46
C VAL A 1055 -44.61 -91.75 -52.83
N GLN A 1056 -45.69 -92.51 -53.03
CA GLN A 1056 -46.49 -92.53 -54.26
C GLN A 1056 -47.30 -91.25 -54.43
N LEU A 1057 -47.53 -90.41 -53.42
CA LEU A 1057 -48.09 -89.06 -53.58
C LEU A 1057 -46.99 -88.05 -53.88
N GLN A 1058 -45.79 -88.21 -53.31
CA GLN A 1058 -44.59 -87.47 -53.70
C GLN A 1058 -44.12 -87.87 -55.09
N GLU A 1059 -44.33 -89.11 -55.48
CA GLU A 1059 -43.99 -89.71 -56.76
C GLU A 1059 -45.13 -89.62 -57.73
N LEU A 1060 -46.41 -89.55 -57.36
CA LEU A 1060 -47.50 -89.07 -58.21
C LEU A 1060 -47.44 -87.56 -58.32
N ARG A 1061 -46.81 -86.82 -57.40
CA ARG A 1061 -46.42 -85.43 -57.62
C ARG A 1061 -45.20 -85.35 -58.53
N ARG A 1062 -44.23 -86.25 -58.36
CA ARG A 1062 -43.04 -86.39 -59.20
C ARG A 1062 -43.38 -86.97 -60.56
N GLN A 1063 -44.45 -87.74 -60.72
CA GLN A 1063 -45.03 -88.34 -61.93
C GLN A 1063 -46.21 -87.49 -62.43
N LEU A 1064 -46.82 -86.61 -61.64
CA LEU A 1064 -47.56 -85.47 -62.19
C LEU A 1064 -46.62 -84.34 -62.63
N THR A 1065 -45.34 -84.36 -62.24
CA THR A 1065 -44.28 -83.61 -62.93
C THR A 1065 -43.63 -84.46 -64.01
N ASP A 1066 -43.43 -85.76 -63.79
CA ASP A 1066 -42.64 -86.65 -64.64
C ASP A 1066 -43.46 -87.39 -65.66
N GLU A 1067 -44.76 -87.68 -65.50
CA GLU A 1067 -45.78 -87.98 -66.54
C GLU A 1067 -46.41 -86.70 -67.10
N ARG A 1068 -46.27 -85.55 -66.42
CA ARG A 1068 -46.26 -84.25 -67.12
C ARG A 1068 -45.03 -84.08 -68.02
N PHE A 1069 -43.95 -84.83 -67.77
CA PHE A 1069 -42.80 -85.02 -68.68
C PHE A 1069 -42.80 -86.36 -69.46
N ALA A 1070 -43.62 -87.34 -69.10
CA ALA A 1070 -43.56 -88.76 -69.49
C ALA A 1070 -44.96 -89.41 -69.69
N LEU A 1071 -45.92 -88.58 -70.11
CA LEU A 1071 -46.62 -88.65 -71.41
C LEU A 1071 -45.66 -88.92 -72.63
N MET A 1072 -44.48 -89.47 -72.38
CA MET A 1072 -43.35 -89.70 -73.25
C MET A 1072 -42.69 -91.05 -72.93
N ARG A 1073 -43.48 -92.08 -72.52
CA ARG A 1073 -43.16 -93.54 -72.57
C ARG A 1073 -42.82 -94.16 -71.19
N SER A 1074 -43.69 -94.90 -70.52
CA SER A 1074 -44.17 -96.29 -70.73
C SER A 1074 -43.20 -97.43 -70.38
N ARG A 1075 -43.66 -98.26 -69.42
CA ARG A 1075 -43.60 -99.75 -69.31
C ARG A 1075 -42.42 -100.46 -68.62
N ALA A 1076 -42.85 -101.28 -67.64
CA ALA A 1076 -42.45 -102.66 -67.33
C ALA A 1076 -41.03 -102.88 -66.77
N GLY A 1077 -40.78 -103.73 -65.78
CA GLY A 1077 -41.60 -104.74 -65.11
C GLY A 1077 -40.67 -105.84 -64.58
N GLU A 1078 -41.05 -106.44 -63.45
CA GLU A 1078 -40.81 -107.86 -63.06
C GLU A 1078 -39.34 -108.30 -62.85
N SER A 1079 -38.92 -109.02 -61.80
CA SER A 1079 -39.53 -110.19 -61.16
C SER A 1079 -38.59 -110.79 -60.09
N GLN A 1080 -39.17 -111.62 -59.19
CA GLN A 1080 -38.64 -112.93 -58.68
C GLN A 1080 -37.56 -112.97 -57.56
N THR A 1081 -37.90 -113.51 -56.36
CA THR A 1081 -37.59 -114.86 -55.76
C THR A 1081 -36.12 -115.01 -55.30
N GLU A 1082 -35.66 -115.69 -54.24
CA GLU A 1082 -36.13 -116.72 -53.29
C GLU A 1082 -35.00 -116.88 -52.21
N ARG A 1083 -35.35 -117.39 -51.01
CA ARG A 1083 -34.63 -118.33 -50.11
C ARG A 1083 -33.21 -118.11 -49.51
N GLU A 1084 -33.14 -118.63 -48.27
CA GLU A 1084 -32.09 -119.43 -47.60
C GLU A 1084 -30.96 -118.76 -46.78
N ASP A 1085 -31.00 -119.07 -45.47
CA ASP A 1085 -29.96 -119.70 -44.64
C ASP A 1085 -28.63 -119.00 -44.21
N ILE A 1086 -28.25 -119.38 -42.99
CA ILE A 1086 -26.90 -119.51 -42.39
C ILE A 1086 -26.37 -118.41 -41.44
N HIS A 1087 -25.89 -118.96 -40.34
CA HIS A 1087 -25.14 -118.44 -39.19
C HIS A 1087 -23.95 -117.51 -39.47
N HIS A 1088 -23.64 -116.79 -38.38
CA HIS A 1088 -22.33 -116.53 -37.75
C HIS A 1088 -21.73 -115.13 -37.86
N GLU A 1089 -21.33 -114.70 -36.65
CA GLU A 1089 -20.28 -113.73 -36.28
C GLU A 1089 -20.50 -112.26 -36.67
N ASP A 1090 -19.91 -111.28 -36.01
CA ASP A 1090 -19.56 -110.95 -34.63
C ASP A 1090 -18.98 -109.52 -34.77
N GLU A 1091 -19.08 -108.73 -33.70
CA GLU A 1091 -18.37 -107.47 -33.43
C GLU A 1091 -18.67 -106.19 -34.23
N GLY A 1092 -18.87 -105.11 -33.47
CA GLY A 1092 -19.11 -103.74 -33.93
C GLY A 1092 -19.41 -102.78 -32.78
N ASP A 1093 -18.39 -102.58 -31.95
CA ASP A 1093 -18.08 -101.66 -30.84
C ASP A 1093 -18.77 -100.26 -30.78
N ASP A 1094 -19.04 -99.82 -29.52
CA ASP A 1094 -18.83 -98.49 -28.89
C ASP A 1094 -20.00 -97.92 -28.03
N GLY A 1095 -19.94 -98.27 -26.72
CA GLY A 1095 -20.07 -97.46 -25.47
C GLY A 1095 -21.30 -96.58 -25.15
N ASP A 1096 -21.68 -96.33 -23.89
CA ASP A 1096 -21.35 -96.92 -22.58
C ASP A 1096 -22.21 -96.20 -21.48
N ASP A 1097 -22.36 -96.88 -20.35
CA ASP A 1097 -22.44 -96.39 -18.95
C ASP A 1097 -23.73 -95.95 -18.23
N ASP A 1098 -23.82 -96.16 -16.90
CA ASP A 1098 -23.46 -97.31 -16.04
C ASP A 1098 -23.87 -97.05 -14.58
N ASP A 1099 -23.87 -98.14 -13.82
CA ASP A 1099 -24.22 -98.29 -12.42
C ASP A 1099 -22.97 -98.31 -11.48
N CYS A 1100 -23.22 -98.06 -10.19
CA CYS A 1100 -22.48 -98.58 -9.01
C CYS A 1100 -21.05 -98.10 -8.58
N ASN A 1101 -21.00 -97.62 -7.33
CA ASN A 1101 -20.31 -98.21 -6.16
C ASN A 1101 -18.80 -98.61 -6.24
N ARG A 1102 -18.00 -97.96 -5.38
CA ARG A 1102 -17.09 -98.54 -4.34
C ARG A 1102 -16.16 -99.74 -4.65
N TYR A 1103 -14.93 -99.60 -4.13
CA TYR A 1103 -13.82 -100.57 -3.91
C TYR A 1103 -12.78 -100.65 -5.05
N SER A 1104 -11.47 -100.67 -4.81
CA SER A 1104 -10.65 -100.47 -3.61
C SER A 1104 -9.20 -100.31 -4.06
N THR A 1105 -8.50 -99.42 -3.37
CA THR A 1105 -7.07 -99.48 -2.99
C THR A 1105 -6.25 -100.72 -3.40
N MET A 1106 -5.20 -100.48 -4.19
CA MET A 1106 -3.81 -100.49 -3.70
C MET A 1106 -3.02 -99.36 -4.35
#